data_AF-A0A2S7PDQ9-F1
#
_entry.id   AF-A0A2S7PDQ9-F1
#
_cell.length_a   1.000
_cell.length_b   1.000
_cell.length_c   1.000
_cell.angle_alpha   90.00
_cell.angle_beta   90.00
_cell.angle_gamma   90.00
#
_symmetry.space_group_name_H-M   'P 1'
#
loop_
_entity.id
_entity.type
_entity.pdbx_description
1 polymer ?
#
loop_
_entity_poly.entity_id
_entity_poly.type
_entity_poly.pdbx_seq_one_letter_code
_entity_poly.pdbx_strand_id
1 'polypeptide(L)'
;MIYSLKVGSIINAQIKAHRRDILQDIVTWDEHSLFVHGERVMIYSGEVHPFRLPSPGLWLDVFQKIKAMGFSGVSFYTYWGLLEGNPGHVITDGIFSLDEFFNAAREAGIYLIARPGPYINAETAAGGIPGWVLKIKGVIRSTDQDYLNATQNYASTIGKIIAKAQITNGGPVIMVQPENEYASWPGVTDFPSEMNKEYMQFVEQQLLDAGIVVPFVVNDNLNLGSFAPGTGVGETDIYGIDAYPMRYDCGNPYIWPTYRFPKTWELSHQNNSPTTPFTIGEFQGGGGDGWGGVGEDRCAILTNNDAIKVQYKNAYSFGVKVFNVYMIYGGTNWGNLGYHGGYTSYDYGASITEDRQIWREKYHEMKLEANFLKASPAYLTAIAGHGENGTYGVPADIAVTPLFGSGNGTQTNFYVVRHADFTSTSRTSYKLNVKTSHGNITIPQLGGLLAMNGRDSKIHVTDFDVGGINMIYSSAEIFTWTKGIGSRRVLILYGGEGELNEAAFPAFVGNPETIEGSGILYRRIGETWVLQWQVTSTRRIVQIGALKVYLLWRNEAYNYWSLELPAPAPIWNYTSPSKSSVIVNGGYLIRTANIQNKQLHLTGDINSTTTLEIISTPTEITTLLFNNEPLHTTKSRTGNLLATISFHPTEITLPDFSTLPWYYIDSLPELSPTYNDTLWTPANHTSTNNPLNLTTPTSLYASDYGYHTGSLIYRGHFTSPPHLPPTNTTTTLNITLIGGAGFAHSIYLNHTLLTSWPGSGSNQSQTSVITLPSLAPSTPYTFTILIDHMGQDEEAPGTDAIKYPRGILTYSFSSSSSSGNTTTSPSTPIPITWVLTGNLGGEQYHDLARGPRNEGALFAERQGWHIPGSPPFIPSPSPPQSSSSSHTTNSTTTPSTSWTLRNPLTSGIPTPGVGFFKTQFELHVPDGWDVPMGFVFNASATATATANKTTSEKRTMKRGGGSNYRVQLFVNGFQFGKYVNNLGPQTNFPVPQGILNYNGLNTVALTIWALDLSGARLSGGFELRPNATIKSGYQFPSDVVAAPQWTERLRAY
;
A
#
# COMPACT_ATOMS: atom_id res chain seq x y z
N MET A 1 -23.58 -39.02 -22.00
CA MET A 1 -22.21 -39.43 -22.39
C MET A 1 -21.25 -38.62 -21.55
N ILE A 2 -20.58 -39.29 -20.62
CA ILE A 2 -19.59 -38.72 -19.70
C ILE A 2 -18.30 -38.55 -20.50
N TYR A 3 -17.87 -37.31 -20.74
CA TYR A 3 -16.50 -37.05 -21.21
C TYR A 3 -15.63 -36.82 -19.98
N SER A 4 -14.89 -37.85 -19.61
CA SER A 4 -13.79 -37.82 -18.67
C SER A 4 -12.70 -36.85 -19.14
N LEU A 5 -12.51 -35.76 -18.40
CA LEU A 5 -11.29 -34.94 -18.47
C LEU A 5 -10.12 -35.79 -17.95
N LYS A 6 -9.26 -36.24 -18.86
CA LYS A 6 -7.93 -36.74 -18.49
C LYS A 6 -7.11 -35.53 -18.02
N VAL A 7 -6.80 -35.50 -16.73
CA VAL A 7 -5.66 -34.75 -16.19
C VAL A 7 -4.41 -35.38 -16.81
N GLY A 8 -3.92 -34.78 -17.89
CA GLY A 8 -2.66 -35.17 -18.52
C GLY A 8 -1.52 -34.58 -17.72
N SER A 9 -0.64 -35.44 -17.21
CA SER A 9 0.63 -35.07 -16.60
C SER A 9 1.46 -34.23 -17.58
N ILE A 10 1.73 -32.98 -17.24
CA ILE A 10 2.78 -32.17 -17.91
C ILE A 10 4.11 -32.70 -17.38
N ILE A 11 4.54 -33.85 -17.89
CA ILE A 11 5.89 -34.38 -17.68
C ILE A 11 6.45 -34.55 -19.09
N ASN A 12 7.47 -33.76 -19.43
CA ASN A 12 8.21 -33.75 -20.70
C ASN A 12 7.62 -32.99 -21.90
N ALA A 13 7.09 -31.77 -21.72
CA ALA A 13 7.14 -30.82 -22.83
C ALA A 13 8.59 -30.30 -22.93
N GLN A 14 9.31 -30.67 -23.99
CA GLN A 14 10.62 -30.08 -24.29
C GLN A 14 10.44 -28.55 -24.42
N ILE A 15 10.98 -27.82 -23.45
CA ILE A 15 11.02 -26.35 -23.41
C ILE A 15 11.86 -25.91 -24.61
N LYS A 16 11.21 -25.39 -25.66
CA LYS A 16 11.90 -24.78 -26.81
C LYS A 16 11.99 -23.28 -26.58
N ALA A 17 13.21 -22.77 -26.47
CA ALA A 17 13.47 -21.34 -26.50
C ALA A 17 13.08 -20.76 -27.86
N HIS A 18 12.00 -20.00 -27.92
CA HIS A 18 11.64 -19.18 -29.07
C HIS A 18 11.27 -17.79 -28.59
N ARG A 19 11.85 -16.77 -29.23
CA ARG A 19 11.39 -15.38 -29.13
C ARG A 19 9.89 -15.38 -29.43
N ARG A 20 9.09 -14.87 -28.50
CA ARG A 20 7.62 -14.88 -28.63
C ARG A 20 7.20 -13.89 -29.70
N ASP A 21 6.34 -14.36 -30.62
CA ASP A 21 5.63 -13.48 -31.54
C ASP A 21 4.62 -12.64 -30.77
N ILE A 22 4.32 -11.44 -31.26
CA ILE A 22 3.24 -10.60 -30.73
C ILE A 22 1.92 -11.39 -30.82
N LEU A 23 1.26 -11.60 -29.67
CA LEU A 23 0.08 -12.48 -29.56
C LEU A 23 -1.25 -11.77 -29.87
N GLN A 24 -1.25 -10.45 -29.97
CA GLN A 24 -2.43 -9.58 -30.20
C GLN A 24 -2.00 -8.19 -30.68
N ASP A 25 -2.89 -7.43 -31.31
CA ASP A 25 -2.60 -6.12 -31.94
C ASP A 25 -3.23 -4.90 -31.24
N ILE A 26 -3.75 -5.09 -30.02
CA ILE A 26 -4.41 -4.04 -29.23
C ILE A 26 -3.41 -3.29 -28.35
N VAL A 27 -2.53 -4.02 -27.66
CA VAL A 27 -1.44 -3.46 -26.85
C VAL A 27 -0.12 -3.87 -27.48
N THR A 28 0.52 -2.94 -28.17
CA THR A 28 1.83 -3.15 -28.79
C THR A 28 2.82 -2.14 -28.24
N TRP A 29 4.08 -2.21 -28.66
CA TRP A 29 5.11 -1.27 -28.22
C TRP A 29 6.20 -1.11 -29.28
N ASP A 30 7.01 -0.09 -29.11
CA ASP A 30 8.28 0.11 -29.81
C ASP A 30 9.31 0.71 -28.84
N GLU A 31 10.46 1.18 -29.34
CA GLU A 31 11.51 1.82 -28.53
C GLU A 31 11.05 3.11 -27.80
N HIS A 32 9.87 3.65 -28.12
CA HIS A 32 9.42 4.96 -27.67
C HIS A 32 8.24 4.90 -26.71
N SER A 33 7.27 4.00 -26.89
CA SER A 33 6.13 3.89 -25.97
C SER A 33 5.36 2.59 -26.17
N LEU A 34 4.42 2.33 -25.26
CA LEU A 34 3.28 1.46 -25.58
C LEU A 34 2.35 2.17 -26.58
N PHE A 35 1.63 1.35 -27.33
CA PHE A 35 0.43 1.70 -28.05
C PHE A 35 -0.75 0.96 -27.44
N VAL A 36 -1.86 1.66 -27.24
CA VAL A 36 -3.14 1.05 -26.86
C VAL A 36 -4.17 1.43 -27.90
N HIS A 37 -4.78 0.44 -28.56
CA HIS A 37 -5.63 0.63 -29.73
C HIS A 37 -4.97 1.49 -30.83
N GLY A 38 -3.66 1.31 -31.04
CA GLY A 38 -2.87 2.03 -32.04
C GLY A 38 -2.48 3.47 -31.68
N GLU A 39 -2.80 3.94 -30.47
CA GLU A 39 -2.42 5.27 -29.98
C GLU A 39 -1.25 5.18 -28.99
N ARG A 40 -0.24 6.03 -29.14
CA ARG A 40 0.82 6.17 -28.13
C ARG A 40 0.24 6.73 -26.83
N VAL A 41 0.45 6.02 -25.73
CA VAL A 41 -0.04 6.45 -24.40
C VAL A 41 1.12 6.43 -23.41
N MET A 42 1.27 7.52 -22.65
CA MET A 42 2.08 7.51 -21.44
C MET A 42 1.38 6.64 -20.41
N ILE A 43 1.98 5.51 -20.02
CA ILE A 43 1.45 4.68 -18.94
C ILE A 43 2.01 5.22 -17.62
N TYR A 44 1.36 6.26 -17.11
CA TYR A 44 1.64 6.79 -15.78
C TYR A 44 0.72 6.04 -14.80
N SER A 45 1.32 5.14 -14.03
CA SER A 45 0.67 4.21 -13.13
C SER A 45 0.94 4.54 -11.67
N GLY A 46 0.04 4.13 -10.78
CA GLY A 46 0.27 4.12 -9.34
C GLY A 46 -0.12 2.78 -8.73
N GLU A 47 0.63 2.31 -7.74
CA GLU A 47 0.39 1.00 -7.14
C GLU A 47 -0.76 1.02 -6.12
N VAL A 48 -1.70 0.08 -6.28
CA VAL A 48 -2.84 -0.15 -5.37
C VAL A 48 -2.98 -1.65 -5.11
N HIS A 49 -3.02 -2.07 -3.85
CA HIS A 49 -3.23 -3.48 -3.51
C HIS A 49 -4.69 -3.72 -3.11
N PRO A 50 -5.50 -4.43 -3.91
CA PRO A 50 -6.94 -4.63 -3.61
C PRO A 50 -7.14 -5.30 -2.24
N PHE A 51 -6.27 -6.24 -1.88
CA PHE A 51 -6.34 -6.95 -0.59
C PHE A 51 -6.02 -6.07 0.63
N ARG A 52 -5.43 -4.87 0.47
CA ARG A 52 -5.19 -3.91 1.57
C ARG A 52 -6.36 -2.94 1.80
N LEU A 53 -7.39 -3.00 0.96
CA LEU A 53 -8.65 -2.29 1.13
C LEU A 53 -9.80 -3.29 0.96
N PRO A 54 -10.17 -4.05 2.01
CA PRO A 54 -11.19 -5.11 1.96
C PRO A 54 -12.61 -4.53 1.96
N SER A 55 -12.82 -3.44 1.21
CA SER A 55 -14.09 -2.77 1.02
C SER A 55 -14.24 -2.50 -0.50
N PRO A 56 -14.70 -3.50 -1.27
CA PRO A 56 -14.69 -3.46 -2.74
C PRO A 56 -15.30 -2.19 -3.34
N GLY A 57 -16.37 -1.66 -2.74
CA GLY A 57 -16.98 -0.42 -3.21
C GLY A 57 -15.99 0.75 -3.28
N LEU A 58 -15.05 0.87 -2.33
CA LEU A 58 -14.10 1.98 -2.25
C LEU A 58 -12.99 1.94 -3.30
N TRP A 59 -12.87 0.88 -4.10
CA TRP A 59 -11.86 0.85 -5.17
C TRP A 59 -12.12 1.92 -6.23
N LEU A 60 -13.39 2.19 -6.56
CA LEU A 60 -13.75 3.26 -7.50
C LEU A 60 -13.35 4.65 -6.96
N ASP A 61 -13.49 4.89 -5.66
CA ASP A 61 -13.04 6.14 -5.03
C ASP A 61 -11.52 6.37 -5.24
N VAL A 62 -10.71 5.34 -4.95
CA VAL A 62 -9.26 5.39 -5.13
C VAL A 62 -8.89 5.58 -6.60
N PHE A 63 -9.52 4.85 -7.52
CA PHE A 63 -9.26 5.02 -8.96
C PHE A 63 -9.63 6.40 -9.49
N GLN A 64 -10.73 6.99 -9.02
CA GLN A 64 -11.12 8.35 -9.41
C GLN A 64 -10.13 9.40 -8.89
N LYS A 65 -9.58 9.23 -7.68
CA LYS A 65 -8.50 10.07 -7.16
C LYS A 65 -7.24 9.96 -8.04
N ILE A 66 -6.84 8.75 -8.41
CA ILE A 66 -5.71 8.49 -9.31
C ILE A 66 -5.95 9.12 -10.70
N LYS A 67 -7.12 8.90 -11.28
CA LYS A 67 -7.50 9.47 -12.58
C LYS A 67 -7.51 11.00 -12.57
N ALA A 68 -7.99 11.61 -11.50
CA ALA A 68 -8.05 13.07 -11.34
C ALA A 68 -6.66 13.71 -11.21
N MET A 69 -5.64 12.98 -10.74
CA MET A 69 -4.24 13.42 -10.84
C MET A 69 -3.75 13.49 -12.29
N GLY A 70 -4.37 12.76 -13.22
CA GLY A 70 -3.95 12.65 -14.61
C GLY A 70 -3.24 11.35 -14.95
N PHE A 71 -3.18 10.40 -14.03
CA PHE A 71 -2.62 9.07 -14.25
C PHE A 71 -3.52 8.27 -15.21
N SER A 72 -2.90 7.35 -15.95
CA SER A 72 -3.56 6.54 -16.97
C SER A 72 -3.72 5.07 -16.56
N GLY A 73 -2.96 4.61 -15.58
CA GLY A 73 -2.98 3.23 -15.13
C GLY A 73 -2.87 3.05 -13.62
N VAL A 74 -3.07 1.81 -13.19
CA VAL A 74 -2.76 1.30 -11.85
C VAL A 74 -2.07 -0.05 -11.99
N SER A 75 -1.08 -0.28 -11.14
CA SER A 75 -0.45 -1.58 -10.97
C SER A 75 -0.95 -2.20 -9.67
N PHE A 76 -1.13 -3.53 -9.66
CA PHE A 76 -1.65 -4.22 -8.49
C PHE A 76 -1.06 -5.62 -8.30
N TYR A 77 -0.76 -5.96 -7.05
CA TYR A 77 -0.49 -7.33 -6.64
C TYR A 77 -1.76 -8.13 -6.33
N THR A 78 -1.66 -9.45 -6.50
CA THR A 78 -2.57 -10.41 -5.83
C THR A 78 -1.79 -11.19 -4.77
N TYR A 79 -2.44 -11.59 -3.68
CA TYR A 79 -1.77 -12.25 -2.55
C TYR A 79 -2.16 -13.72 -2.46
N TRP A 80 -1.32 -14.62 -2.99
CA TRP A 80 -1.53 -16.07 -2.97
C TRP A 80 -1.87 -16.63 -1.57
N GLY A 81 -1.12 -16.27 -0.53
CA GLY A 81 -1.34 -16.71 0.85
C GLY A 81 -2.64 -16.26 1.50
N LEU A 82 -3.34 -15.26 0.94
CA LEU A 82 -4.72 -14.94 1.32
C LEU A 82 -5.74 -15.74 0.51
N LEU A 83 -5.47 -15.97 -0.77
CA LEU A 83 -6.42 -16.62 -1.67
C LEU A 83 -6.39 -18.15 -1.53
N GLU A 84 -5.25 -18.76 -1.25
CA GLU A 84 -5.11 -20.21 -1.09
C GLU A 84 -4.47 -20.54 0.26
N GLY A 85 -5.07 -20.07 1.36
CA GLY A 85 -4.63 -20.46 2.71
C GLY A 85 -4.85 -21.96 3.01
N ASN A 86 -5.77 -22.58 2.28
CA ASN A 86 -6.05 -24.02 2.30
C ASN A 86 -5.54 -24.65 0.99
N PRO A 87 -4.56 -25.56 1.01
CA PRO A 87 -3.98 -26.13 -0.20
C PRO A 87 -5.03 -26.72 -1.14
N GLY A 88 -5.07 -26.29 -2.40
CA GLY A 88 -6.03 -26.76 -3.41
C GLY A 88 -7.34 -25.96 -3.46
N HIS A 89 -7.56 -24.99 -2.56
CA HIS A 89 -8.77 -24.18 -2.53
C HIS A 89 -8.45 -22.68 -2.63
N VAL A 90 -8.48 -22.16 -3.87
CA VAL A 90 -8.30 -20.73 -4.18
C VAL A 90 -9.65 -20.02 -4.04
N ILE A 91 -9.75 -19.09 -3.09
CA ILE A 91 -10.91 -18.24 -2.85
C ILE A 91 -10.88 -17.06 -3.83
N THR A 92 -12.03 -16.78 -4.45
CA THR A 92 -12.18 -15.73 -5.46
C THR A 92 -13.51 -14.98 -5.33
N ASP A 93 -14.16 -15.05 -4.16
CA ASP A 93 -15.46 -14.43 -3.87
C ASP A 93 -15.36 -13.44 -2.69
N GLY A 94 -16.48 -12.77 -2.38
CA GLY A 94 -16.54 -11.75 -1.32
C GLY A 94 -15.53 -10.63 -1.53
N ILE A 95 -14.81 -10.27 -0.47
CA ILE A 95 -13.78 -9.22 -0.49
C ILE A 95 -12.52 -9.61 -1.28
N PHE A 96 -12.37 -10.88 -1.65
CA PHE A 96 -11.24 -11.39 -2.40
C PHE A 96 -11.50 -11.45 -3.91
N SER A 97 -12.75 -11.21 -4.35
CA SER A 97 -13.07 -11.11 -5.77
C SER A 97 -12.46 -9.87 -6.39
N LEU A 98 -11.84 -10.04 -7.55
CA LEU A 98 -11.29 -8.93 -8.35
C LEU A 98 -12.30 -8.37 -9.36
N ASP A 99 -13.50 -8.94 -9.47
CA ASP A 99 -14.49 -8.51 -10.47
C ASP A 99 -14.85 -7.03 -10.27
N GLU A 100 -15.12 -6.62 -9.03
CA GLU A 100 -15.43 -5.23 -8.72
C GLU A 100 -14.20 -4.31 -8.87
N PHE A 101 -12.99 -4.82 -8.63
CA PHE A 101 -11.76 -4.05 -8.85
C PHE A 101 -11.58 -3.74 -10.34
N PHE A 102 -11.83 -4.73 -11.21
CA PHE A 102 -11.78 -4.55 -12.66
C PHE A 102 -12.91 -3.65 -13.19
N ASN A 103 -14.11 -3.77 -12.63
CA ASN A 103 -15.24 -2.90 -12.98
C ASN A 103 -14.96 -1.45 -12.59
N ALA A 104 -14.47 -1.22 -11.37
CA ALA A 104 -14.11 0.10 -10.88
C ALA A 104 -12.99 0.75 -11.73
N ALA A 105 -11.99 -0.02 -12.15
CA ALA A 105 -10.95 0.45 -13.07
C ALA A 105 -11.53 0.82 -14.45
N ARG A 106 -12.42 -0.01 -15.02
CA ARG A 106 -13.12 0.28 -16.28
C ARG A 106 -13.99 1.54 -16.18
N GLU A 107 -14.74 1.69 -15.09
CA GLU A 107 -15.60 2.84 -14.85
C GLU A 107 -14.79 4.14 -14.72
N ALA A 108 -13.70 4.13 -13.95
CA ALA A 108 -12.80 5.27 -13.80
C ALA A 108 -11.99 5.56 -15.08
N GLY A 109 -11.85 4.60 -15.99
CA GLY A 109 -11.01 4.72 -17.18
C GLY A 109 -9.51 4.60 -16.87
N ILE A 110 -9.17 3.62 -16.04
CA ILE A 110 -7.81 3.29 -15.60
C ILE A 110 -7.40 1.94 -16.20
N TYR A 111 -6.28 1.92 -16.93
CA TYR A 111 -5.66 0.66 -17.36
C TYR A 111 -5.01 -0.07 -16.18
N LEU A 112 -4.87 -1.39 -16.26
CA LEU A 112 -4.25 -2.18 -15.21
C LEU A 112 -2.98 -2.92 -15.67
N ILE A 113 -1.97 -2.91 -14.81
CA ILE A 113 -0.80 -3.79 -14.85
C ILE A 113 -0.99 -4.84 -13.76
N ALA A 114 -1.24 -6.08 -14.13
CA ALA A 114 -1.52 -7.14 -13.16
C ALA A 114 -0.22 -7.83 -12.73
N ARG A 115 0.01 -7.96 -11.43
CA ARG A 115 1.23 -8.56 -10.86
C ARG A 115 0.87 -9.75 -9.96
N PRO A 116 0.53 -10.91 -10.53
CA PRO A 116 0.02 -12.03 -9.75
C PRO A 116 1.10 -12.86 -9.03
N GLY A 117 2.39 -12.50 -9.08
CA GLY A 117 3.44 -13.28 -8.43
C GLY A 117 3.81 -14.55 -9.22
N PRO A 118 4.02 -15.72 -8.57
CA PRO A 118 3.44 -16.13 -7.28
C PRO A 118 4.08 -15.54 -6.02
N TYR A 119 5.33 -15.09 -6.11
CA TYR A 119 5.98 -14.29 -5.08
C TYR A 119 5.81 -12.81 -5.40
N ILE A 120 5.48 -11.98 -4.41
CA ILE A 120 5.21 -10.54 -4.59
C ILE A 120 6.00 -9.63 -3.65
N ASN A 121 6.72 -10.17 -2.65
CA ASN A 121 7.31 -9.37 -1.57
C ASN A 121 6.24 -8.51 -0.86
N ALA A 122 6.12 -7.24 -1.26
CA ALA A 122 5.08 -6.30 -0.92
C ALA A 122 4.90 -6.02 0.59
N GLU A 123 5.90 -6.34 1.42
CA GLU A 123 5.81 -6.27 2.88
C GLU A 123 4.65 -7.11 3.42
N THR A 124 4.38 -8.23 2.76
CA THR A 124 3.36 -9.20 3.14
C THR A 124 3.98 -10.41 3.79
N ALA A 125 3.27 -11.07 4.70
CA ALA A 125 3.78 -12.26 5.34
C ALA A 125 4.18 -13.30 4.28
N ALA A 126 5.41 -13.82 4.38
CA ALA A 126 5.95 -14.77 3.42
C ALA A 126 6.02 -14.20 1.98
N GLY A 127 6.10 -12.88 1.83
CA GLY A 127 6.16 -12.20 0.53
C GLY A 127 5.06 -12.63 -0.45
N GLY A 128 3.89 -13.00 0.07
CA GLY A 128 2.76 -13.49 -0.71
C GLY A 128 2.55 -15.00 -0.69
N ILE A 129 3.55 -15.79 -0.29
CA ILE A 129 3.51 -17.26 -0.35
C ILE A 129 2.66 -17.83 0.80
N PRO A 130 1.73 -18.78 0.56
CA PRO A 130 0.99 -19.43 1.63
C PRO A 130 1.89 -20.17 2.61
N GLY A 131 1.54 -20.13 3.90
CA GLY A 131 2.34 -20.77 4.95
C GLY A 131 2.52 -22.28 4.78
N TRP A 132 1.59 -22.96 4.11
CA TRP A 132 1.70 -24.40 3.83
C TRP A 132 2.76 -24.73 2.78
N VAL A 133 3.09 -23.80 1.89
CA VAL A 133 4.18 -23.95 0.90
C VAL A 133 5.53 -23.93 1.60
N LEU A 134 5.65 -23.23 2.73
CA LEU A 134 6.90 -23.17 3.51
C LEU A 134 7.30 -24.53 4.12
N LYS A 135 6.38 -25.51 4.10
CA LYS A 135 6.59 -26.88 4.59
C LYS A 135 7.14 -27.83 3.53
N ILE A 136 7.27 -27.39 2.27
CA ILE A 136 7.82 -28.23 1.21
C ILE A 136 9.35 -28.30 1.32
N LYS A 137 9.94 -29.34 0.71
CA LYS A 137 11.40 -29.53 0.77
C LYS A 137 12.12 -28.64 -0.24
N GLY A 138 11.53 -28.46 -1.42
CA GLY A 138 12.11 -27.66 -2.48
C GLY A 138 12.26 -26.20 -2.10
N VAL A 139 13.29 -25.58 -2.65
CA VAL A 139 13.65 -24.18 -2.46
C VAL A 139 12.59 -23.29 -3.11
N ILE A 140 12.10 -22.29 -2.38
CA ILE A 140 11.09 -21.36 -2.90
C ILE A 140 11.72 -20.50 -4.00
N ARG A 141 10.94 -20.18 -5.05
CA ARG A 141 11.39 -19.42 -6.23
C ARG A 141 12.49 -20.13 -7.05
N SER A 142 12.40 -21.46 -7.14
CA SER A 142 13.36 -22.31 -7.87
C SER A 142 12.67 -23.30 -8.82
N THR A 143 13.45 -24.14 -9.51
CA THR A 143 12.95 -25.24 -10.35
C THR A 143 12.60 -26.51 -9.57
N ASP A 144 12.62 -26.49 -8.23
CA ASP A 144 12.26 -27.66 -7.44
C ASP A 144 10.80 -28.06 -7.67
N GLN A 145 10.58 -29.33 -8.02
CA GLN A 145 9.31 -29.78 -8.58
C GLN A 145 8.13 -29.66 -7.61
N ASP A 146 8.36 -29.81 -6.30
CA ASP A 146 7.32 -29.61 -5.28
C ASP A 146 6.91 -28.13 -5.15
N TYR A 147 7.84 -27.18 -5.35
CA TYR A 147 7.50 -25.76 -5.46
C TYR A 147 6.74 -25.46 -6.75
N LEU A 148 7.25 -25.91 -7.90
CA LEU A 148 6.57 -25.72 -9.19
C LEU A 148 5.16 -26.33 -9.18
N ASN A 149 4.96 -27.46 -8.52
CA ASN A 149 3.65 -28.09 -8.35
C ASN A 149 2.73 -27.28 -7.43
N ALA A 150 3.26 -26.69 -6.36
CA ALA A 150 2.49 -25.90 -5.42
C ALA A 150 1.84 -24.67 -6.07
N THR A 151 2.51 -24.02 -7.03
CA THR A 151 1.99 -22.79 -7.66
C THR A 151 0.86 -23.02 -8.67
N GLN A 152 0.69 -24.25 -9.19
CA GLN A 152 -0.15 -24.53 -10.36
C GLN A 152 -1.62 -24.12 -10.18
N ASN A 153 -2.22 -24.45 -9.03
CA ASN A 153 -3.65 -24.20 -8.80
C ASN A 153 -3.96 -22.71 -8.74
N TYR A 154 -3.15 -21.97 -7.96
CA TYR A 154 -3.23 -20.52 -7.86
C TYR A 154 -2.97 -19.83 -9.19
N ALA A 155 -1.84 -20.13 -9.86
CA ALA A 155 -1.46 -19.49 -11.11
C ALA A 155 -2.52 -19.72 -12.21
N SER A 156 -3.07 -20.93 -12.32
CA SER A 156 -4.14 -21.23 -13.28
C SER A 156 -5.43 -20.46 -12.97
N THR A 157 -5.81 -20.37 -11.69
CA THR A 157 -7.08 -19.75 -11.27
C THR A 157 -7.03 -18.23 -11.43
N ILE A 158 -6.01 -17.60 -10.85
CA ILE A 158 -5.82 -16.15 -10.94
C ILE A 158 -5.47 -15.72 -12.36
N GLY A 159 -4.66 -16.50 -13.07
CA GLY A 159 -4.36 -16.26 -14.49
C GLY A 159 -5.62 -16.23 -15.35
N LYS A 160 -6.58 -17.14 -15.14
CA LYS A 160 -7.88 -17.13 -15.86
C LYS A 160 -8.76 -15.94 -15.52
N ILE A 161 -8.74 -15.49 -14.27
CA ILE A 161 -9.48 -14.29 -13.82
C ILE A 161 -8.90 -13.05 -14.51
N ILE A 162 -7.58 -12.89 -14.48
CA ILE A 162 -6.88 -11.79 -15.16
C ILE A 162 -7.09 -11.88 -16.68
N ALA A 163 -7.04 -13.09 -17.26
CA ALA A 163 -7.23 -13.29 -18.68
C ALA A 163 -8.59 -12.76 -19.19
N LYS A 164 -9.66 -12.97 -18.42
CA LYS A 164 -11.00 -12.41 -18.70
C LYS A 164 -11.04 -10.89 -18.61
N ALA A 165 -10.19 -10.29 -17.77
CA ALA A 165 -10.10 -8.84 -17.57
C ALA A 165 -9.08 -8.15 -18.51
N GLN A 166 -8.45 -8.88 -19.43
CA GLN A 166 -7.59 -8.30 -20.46
C GLN A 166 -8.38 -7.36 -21.37
N ILE A 167 -7.71 -6.34 -21.87
CA ILE A 167 -8.25 -5.39 -22.86
C ILE A 167 -8.69 -6.06 -24.16
N THR A 168 -8.07 -7.20 -24.52
CA THR A 168 -8.50 -8.08 -25.62
C THR A 168 -9.89 -8.67 -25.43
N ASN A 169 -10.40 -8.69 -24.19
CA ASN A 169 -11.75 -9.11 -23.82
C ASN A 169 -12.60 -7.93 -23.32
N GLY A 170 -12.21 -6.68 -23.59
CA GLY A 170 -12.91 -5.47 -23.15
C GLY A 170 -12.70 -5.10 -21.68
N GLY A 171 -11.72 -5.70 -21.00
CA GLY A 171 -11.33 -5.33 -19.64
C GLY A 171 -10.20 -4.31 -19.58
N PRO A 172 -9.76 -3.92 -18.36
CA PRO A 172 -8.73 -2.90 -18.18
C PRO A 172 -7.28 -3.39 -18.24
N VAL A 173 -7.00 -4.70 -18.18
CA VAL A 173 -5.62 -5.22 -18.06
C VAL A 173 -4.87 -5.11 -19.39
N ILE A 174 -3.76 -4.38 -19.38
CA ILE A 174 -2.91 -4.12 -20.56
C ILE A 174 -1.52 -4.75 -20.49
N MET A 175 -1.05 -5.13 -19.31
CA MET A 175 0.25 -5.80 -19.10
C MET A 175 0.14 -6.74 -17.91
N VAL A 176 1.00 -7.76 -17.89
CA VAL A 176 1.12 -8.69 -16.75
C VAL A 176 2.58 -8.83 -16.35
N GLN A 177 2.87 -8.86 -15.06
CA GLN A 177 4.21 -9.12 -14.53
C GLN A 177 4.31 -10.56 -14.01
N PRO A 178 5.12 -11.45 -14.61
CA PRO A 178 5.48 -12.73 -14.02
C PRO A 178 6.52 -12.52 -12.92
N GLU A 179 6.34 -13.17 -11.76
CA GLU A 179 7.26 -13.05 -10.62
C GLU A 179 7.39 -11.60 -10.10
N ASN A 180 8.33 -11.35 -9.19
CA ASN A 180 8.62 -10.05 -8.63
C ASN A 180 10.08 -9.92 -8.21
N GLU A 181 10.81 -8.91 -8.72
CA GLU A 181 12.21 -8.66 -8.35
C GLU A 181 13.00 -9.98 -8.24
N TYR A 182 13.02 -10.77 -9.32
CA TYR A 182 13.76 -12.05 -9.36
C TYR A 182 15.27 -11.79 -9.45
N ALA A 183 15.79 -11.22 -8.35
CA ALA A 183 17.10 -10.63 -8.17
C ALA A 183 17.46 -10.58 -6.67
N SER A 184 18.71 -10.24 -6.35
CA SER A 184 19.18 -10.11 -4.96
C SER A 184 18.92 -8.72 -4.41
N TRP A 185 18.89 -8.59 -3.08
CA TRP A 185 18.94 -7.30 -2.38
C TRP A 185 20.16 -7.18 -1.43
N PRO A 186 20.48 -5.97 -0.93
CA PRO A 186 21.61 -5.78 -0.02
C PRO A 186 21.51 -6.61 1.26
N GLY A 187 22.59 -7.32 1.61
CA GLY A 187 22.69 -8.10 2.85
C GLY A 187 22.41 -9.60 2.71
N VAL A 188 22.00 -10.06 1.52
CA VAL A 188 21.90 -11.49 1.20
C VAL A 188 23.26 -11.99 0.72
N THR A 189 23.79 -13.05 1.35
CA THR A 189 25.13 -13.60 1.05
C THR A 189 25.09 -14.96 0.36
N ASP A 190 24.00 -15.71 0.48
CA ASP A 190 23.86 -17.08 -0.03
C ASP A 190 22.99 -17.14 -1.31
N PHE A 191 23.02 -16.06 -2.10
CA PHE A 191 22.25 -15.90 -3.32
C PHE A 191 22.92 -16.55 -4.55
N PRO A 192 22.17 -17.15 -5.48
CA PRO A 192 22.73 -17.71 -6.73
C PRO A 192 23.46 -16.65 -7.57
N SER A 193 24.60 -17.01 -8.18
CA SER A 193 25.36 -16.08 -9.04
C SER A 193 24.72 -15.83 -10.40
N GLU A 194 23.82 -16.71 -10.84
CA GLU A 194 23.05 -16.60 -12.08
C GLU A 194 21.58 -16.88 -11.80
N MET A 195 20.69 -16.09 -12.41
CA MET A 195 19.24 -16.26 -12.26
C MET A 195 18.72 -17.43 -13.07
N ASN A 196 17.86 -18.24 -12.46
CA ASN A 196 17.30 -19.43 -13.07
C ASN A 196 16.28 -19.06 -14.16
N LYS A 197 16.71 -19.20 -15.42
CA LYS A 197 15.91 -18.84 -16.60
C LYS A 197 14.76 -19.82 -16.84
N GLU A 198 14.96 -21.10 -16.56
CA GLU A 198 13.94 -22.13 -16.71
C GLU A 198 12.78 -21.92 -15.72
N TYR A 199 13.07 -21.45 -14.51
CA TYR A 199 12.05 -21.05 -13.55
C TYR A 199 11.20 -19.89 -14.07
N MET A 200 11.84 -18.80 -14.54
CA MET A 200 11.09 -17.68 -15.10
C MET A 200 10.26 -18.10 -16.31
N GLN A 201 10.81 -18.91 -17.21
CA GLN A 201 10.07 -19.47 -18.33
C GLN A 201 8.86 -20.29 -17.89
N PHE A 202 8.98 -21.05 -16.80
CA PHE A 202 7.88 -21.81 -16.22
C PHE A 202 6.77 -20.89 -15.70
N VAL A 203 7.10 -19.85 -14.93
CA VAL A 203 6.12 -18.89 -14.40
C VAL A 203 5.34 -18.21 -15.53
N GLU A 204 6.04 -17.77 -16.57
CA GLU A 204 5.41 -17.21 -17.76
C GLU A 204 4.49 -18.20 -18.48
N GLN A 205 4.94 -19.45 -18.63
CA GLN A 205 4.15 -20.49 -19.29
C GLN A 205 2.85 -20.77 -18.52
N GLN A 206 2.87 -20.73 -17.18
CA GLN A 206 1.66 -20.87 -16.38
C GLN A 206 0.62 -19.78 -16.71
N LEU A 207 1.06 -18.54 -16.92
CA LEU A 207 0.20 -17.42 -17.26
C LEU A 207 -0.31 -17.52 -18.72
N LEU A 208 0.55 -17.92 -19.65
CA LEU A 208 0.15 -18.19 -21.05
C LEU A 208 -0.91 -19.29 -21.12
N ASP A 209 -0.69 -20.42 -20.42
CA ASP A 209 -1.61 -21.55 -20.36
C ASP A 209 -2.96 -21.15 -19.73
N ALA A 210 -2.97 -20.12 -18.88
CA ALA A 210 -4.17 -19.55 -18.28
C ALA A 210 -4.91 -18.57 -19.21
N GLY A 211 -4.33 -18.20 -20.36
CA GLY A 211 -4.94 -17.36 -21.39
C GLY A 211 -4.44 -15.91 -21.41
N ILE A 212 -3.32 -15.60 -20.78
CA ILE A 212 -2.68 -14.27 -20.89
C ILE A 212 -2.04 -14.12 -22.27
N VAL A 213 -2.37 -13.01 -22.95
CA VAL A 213 -1.90 -12.64 -24.29
C VAL A 213 -1.42 -11.19 -24.36
N VAL A 214 -1.69 -10.36 -23.34
CA VAL A 214 -1.08 -9.03 -23.22
C VAL A 214 0.41 -9.13 -22.86
N PRO A 215 1.22 -8.09 -23.10
CA PRO A 215 2.67 -8.17 -22.94
C PRO A 215 3.10 -8.45 -21.49
N PHE A 216 4.13 -9.28 -21.34
CA PHE A 216 4.82 -9.47 -20.09
C PHE A 216 5.89 -8.40 -19.84
N VAL A 217 6.00 -7.96 -18.59
CA VAL A 217 7.01 -7.00 -18.15
C VAL A 217 7.66 -7.49 -16.85
N VAL A 218 9.00 -7.51 -16.77
CA VAL A 218 9.73 -7.74 -15.50
C VAL A 218 9.99 -6.45 -14.76
N ASN A 219 10.31 -6.56 -13.46
CA ASN A 219 10.76 -5.46 -12.61
C ASN A 219 12.10 -5.79 -11.93
N ASP A 220 13.21 -5.45 -12.59
CA ASP A 220 14.58 -5.72 -12.10
C ASP A 220 15.06 -4.61 -11.15
N ASN A 221 15.25 -4.95 -9.87
CA ASN A 221 15.70 -4.00 -8.85
C ASN A 221 17.22 -3.73 -8.85
N LEU A 222 18.01 -4.52 -9.59
CA LEU A 222 19.45 -4.33 -9.76
C LEU A 222 19.80 -3.60 -11.06
N ASN A 223 18.84 -3.47 -11.98
CA ASN A 223 19.01 -2.87 -13.31
C ASN A 223 20.16 -3.54 -14.10
N LEU A 224 20.17 -4.88 -14.17
CA LEU A 224 21.23 -5.66 -14.81
C LEU A 224 20.83 -6.23 -16.18
N GLY A 225 19.59 -6.01 -16.62
CA GLY A 225 19.08 -6.57 -17.87
C GLY A 225 18.59 -8.01 -17.71
N SER A 226 18.28 -8.43 -16.49
CA SER A 226 17.76 -9.78 -16.23
C SER A 226 16.42 -9.95 -16.95
N PHE A 227 16.30 -11.02 -17.75
CA PHE A 227 15.09 -11.34 -18.52
C PHE A 227 14.67 -10.30 -19.56
N ALA A 228 15.58 -9.39 -19.93
CA ALA A 228 15.32 -8.44 -21.01
C ALA A 228 15.17 -9.15 -22.37
N PRO A 229 14.45 -8.56 -23.34
CA PRO A 229 14.38 -9.08 -24.70
C PRO A 229 15.78 -9.34 -25.31
N GLY A 230 15.98 -10.53 -25.86
CA GLY A 230 17.25 -11.01 -26.38
C GLY A 230 18.06 -11.86 -25.39
N THR A 231 17.62 -12.04 -24.15
CA THR A 231 18.30 -12.86 -23.14
C THR A 231 17.97 -14.35 -23.22
N GLY A 232 17.02 -14.76 -24.07
CA GLY A 232 16.70 -16.15 -24.39
C GLY A 232 15.59 -16.75 -23.52
N VAL A 233 15.84 -17.89 -22.90
CA VAL A 233 14.85 -18.58 -22.04
C VAL A 233 14.40 -17.64 -20.91
N GLY A 234 13.08 -17.52 -20.72
CA GLY A 234 12.47 -16.67 -19.69
C GLY A 234 12.58 -15.17 -19.96
N GLU A 235 12.90 -14.73 -21.18
CA GLU A 235 12.85 -13.31 -21.54
C GLU A 235 11.41 -12.80 -21.61
N THR A 236 11.12 -11.63 -21.02
CA THR A 236 9.80 -10.97 -21.15
C THR A 236 9.72 -10.08 -22.38
N ASP A 237 8.51 -9.64 -22.71
CA ASP A 237 8.25 -8.76 -23.85
C ASP A 237 8.84 -7.36 -23.65
N ILE A 238 8.75 -6.85 -22.43
CA ILE A 238 9.27 -5.54 -22.00
C ILE A 238 10.16 -5.72 -20.78
N TYR A 239 11.29 -5.02 -20.74
CA TYR A 239 12.16 -4.96 -19.58
C TYR A 239 11.85 -3.71 -18.75
N GLY A 240 11.53 -3.92 -17.47
CA GLY A 240 11.34 -2.87 -16.48
C GLY A 240 12.35 -2.95 -15.35
N ILE A 241 12.61 -1.80 -14.71
CA ILE A 241 13.46 -1.70 -13.51
C ILE A 241 12.67 -1.20 -12.31
N ASP A 242 13.21 -1.42 -11.12
CA ASP A 242 12.72 -0.80 -9.89
C ASP A 242 13.76 0.15 -9.31
N ALA A 243 13.29 1.18 -8.59
CA ALA A 243 14.18 2.12 -7.96
C ALA A 243 13.58 2.84 -6.75
N TYR A 244 14.34 2.78 -5.65
CA TYR A 244 14.05 3.48 -4.40
C TYR A 244 15.20 4.43 -3.99
N PRO A 245 15.36 5.58 -4.68
CA PRO A 245 16.53 6.44 -4.54
C PRO A 245 16.59 7.17 -3.19
N MET A 246 15.47 7.36 -2.50
CA MET A 246 15.38 8.12 -1.23
C MET A 246 15.64 7.27 0.02
N ARG A 247 16.06 5.99 -0.13
CA ARG A 247 16.21 4.99 0.96
C ARG A 247 14.94 4.83 1.81
N TYR A 248 14.99 4.00 2.85
CA TYR A 248 13.87 3.74 3.78
C TYR A 248 14.11 4.30 5.20
N ASP A 249 15.10 5.18 5.39
CA ASP A 249 15.37 5.79 6.71
C ASP A 249 14.47 7.01 6.95
N CYS A 250 13.23 6.73 7.36
CA CYS A 250 12.28 7.74 7.77
C CYS A 250 12.67 8.45 9.08
N GLY A 251 13.65 7.92 9.83
CA GLY A 251 14.16 8.54 11.06
C GLY A 251 14.86 9.87 10.80
N ASN A 252 15.48 10.02 9.62
CA ASN A 252 16.19 11.22 9.18
C ASN A 252 15.65 11.74 7.83
N PRO A 253 14.39 12.20 7.78
CA PRO A 253 13.67 12.40 6.53
C PRO A 253 14.21 13.57 5.68
N TYR A 254 15.01 14.46 6.28
CA TYR A 254 15.60 15.59 5.56
C TYR A 254 16.97 15.28 4.93
N ILE A 255 17.57 14.13 5.21
CA ILE A 255 18.88 13.74 4.66
C ILE A 255 18.65 12.89 3.40
N TRP A 256 19.03 13.41 2.23
CA TRP A 256 18.88 12.71 0.95
C TRP A 256 20.16 11.93 0.59
N PRO A 257 20.09 10.62 0.32
CA PRO A 257 21.28 9.80 0.04
C PRO A 257 21.86 10.06 -1.35
N THR A 258 23.13 10.44 -1.44
CA THR A 258 23.76 10.78 -2.73
C THR A 258 24.21 9.56 -3.55
N TYR A 259 24.43 8.42 -2.90
CA TYR A 259 24.96 7.20 -3.55
C TYR A 259 23.91 6.38 -4.31
N ARG A 260 22.61 6.68 -4.15
CA ARG A 260 21.50 6.02 -4.86
C ARG A 260 20.87 6.90 -5.94
N PHE A 261 21.31 8.15 -6.09
CA PHE A 261 20.72 9.07 -7.05
C PHE A 261 21.12 8.66 -8.49
N PRO A 262 20.15 8.36 -9.37
CA PRO A 262 20.45 7.84 -10.70
C PRO A 262 20.92 8.94 -11.66
N LYS A 263 21.89 8.60 -12.51
CA LYS A 263 22.52 9.54 -13.46
C LYS A 263 22.64 9.04 -14.90
N THR A 264 22.43 7.74 -15.13
CA THR A 264 22.82 7.07 -16.39
C THR A 264 21.82 5.99 -16.81
N TRP A 265 20.54 6.12 -16.43
CA TRP A 265 19.54 5.10 -16.78
C TRP A 265 19.19 5.10 -18.26
N GLU A 266 19.37 6.20 -18.97
CA GLU A 266 19.29 6.26 -20.43
C GLU A 266 20.31 5.30 -21.08
N LEU A 267 21.53 5.22 -20.53
CA LEU A 267 22.58 4.32 -21.00
C LEU A 267 22.29 2.87 -20.62
N SER A 268 21.84 2.63 -19.39
CA SER A 268 21.47 1.27 -18.94
C SER A 268 20.35 0.70 -19.79
N HIS A 269 19.32 1.50 -20.05
CA HIS A 269 18.20 1.11 -20.90
C HIS A 269 18.65 0.83 -22.35
N GLN A 270 19.47 1.72 -22.92
CA GLN A 270 20.03 1.53 -24.27
C GLN A 270 20.88 0.25 -24.39
N ASN A 271 21.56 -0.16 -23.32
CA ASN A 271 22.38 -1.37 -23.30
C ASN A 271 21.54 -2.64 -23.11
N ASN A 272 20.54 -2.59 -22.22
CA ASN A 272 19.82 -3.78 -21.79
C ASN A 272 18.56 -4.06 -22.60
N SER A 273 17.82 -3.03 -23.04
CA SER A 273 16.55 -3.22 -23.76
C SER A 273 16.20 -2.05 -24.69
N PRO A 274 17.03 -1.74 -25.71
CA PRO A 274 16.84 -0.56 -26.57
C PRO A 274 15.63 -0.66 -27.51
N THR A 275 15.01 -1.83 -27.66
CA THR A 275 13.86 -2.06 -28.57
C THR A 275 12.51 -1.97 -27.88
N THR A 276 12.48 -1.63 -26.59
CA THR A 276 11.26 -1.53 -25.79
C THR A 276 11.22 -0.18 -25.12
N PRO A 277 10.05 0.30 -24.66
CA PRO A 277 9.99 1.58 -23.98
C PRO A 277 10.67 1.49 -22.61
N PHE A 278 11.39 2.54 -22.21
CA PHE A 278 11.98 2.60 -20.88
C PHE A 278 10.86 2.53 -19.82
N THR A 279 10.92 1.48 -19.01
CA THR A 279 9.88 1.10 -18.06
C THR A 279 10.46 1.07 -16.66
N ILE A 280 9.76 1.70 -15.72
CA ILE A 280 10.02 1.59 -14.29
C ILE A 280 8.77 0.95 -13.67
N GLY A 281 8.92 -0.30 -13.21
CA GLY A 281 7.88 -1.13 -12.63
C GLY A 281 7.49 -0.69 -11.20
N GLU A 282 8.46 -0.20 -10.44
CA GLU A 282 8.26 0.40 -9.12
C GLU A 282 9.22 1.59 -8.92
N PHE A 283 8.66 2.78 -8.79
CA PHE A 283 9.40 3.96 -8.38
C PHE A 283 8.87 4.48 -7.04
N GLN A 284 9.80 4.92 -6.19
CA GLN A 284 9.49 5.30 -4.82
C GLN A 284 8.44 6.42 -4.68
N GLY A 285 7.23 6.03 -4.30
CA GLY A 285 6.14 6.91 -3.87
C GLY A 285 6.08 7.14 -2.36
N GLY A 286 6.93 6.47 -1.58
CA GLY A 286 6.90 6.48 -0.11
C GLY A 286 7.99 5.60 0.52
N GLY A 287 7.74 5.09 1.71
CA GLY A 287 8.59 4.07 2.36
C GLY A 287 7.88 3.50 3.58
N GLY A 288 8.02 2.20 3.81
CA GLY A 288 7.45 1.55 5.00
C GLY A 288 8.24 1.82 6.27
N ASP A 289 7.57 1.72 7.41
CA ASP A 289 8.16 1.79 8.74
C ASP A 289 7.88 0.50 9.55
N GLY A 290 8.72 0.24 10.55
CA GLY A 290 8.65 -0.98 11.36
C GLY A 290 8.25 -0.78 12.81
N TRP A 291 8.10 -1.88 13.54
CA TRP A 291 7.81 -1.84 14.98
C TRP A 291 8.86 -1.05 15.76
N GLY A 292 8.42 -0.11 16.60
CA GLY A 292 9.33 0.80 17.31
C GLY A 292 9.97 1.88 16.42
N GLY A 293 9.46 2.04 15.20
CA GLY A 293 9.85 3.07 14.24
C GLY A 293 9.37 4.48 14.59
N VAL A 294 9.31 5.34 13.58
CA VAL A 294 9.05 6.78 13.74
C VAL A 294 7.66 7.24 13.26
N GLY A 295 6.87 6.33 12.69
CA GLY A 295 5.56 6.56 12.09
C GLY A 295 5.62 6.91 10.60
N GLU A 296 4.65 6.43 9.83
CA GLU A 296 4.53 6.63 8.37
C GLU A 296 4.54 8.11 7.94
N ASP A 297 4.07 9.05 8.77
CA ASP A 297 4.13 10.49 8.47
C ASP A 297 5.57 11.00 8.27
N ARG A 298 6.55 10.38 8.93
CA ARG A 298 7.96 10.69 8.70
C ARG A 298 8.44 10.20 7.34
N CYS A 299 7.91 9.08 6.87
CA CYS A 299 8.17 8.57 5.52
C CYS A 299 7.53 9.48 4.46
N ALA A 300 6.37 10.07 4.75
CA ALA A 300 5.75 11.10 3.90
C ALA A 300 6.61 12.37 3.78
N ILE A 301 7.32 12.76 4.85
CA ILE A 301 8.29 13.89 4.81
C ILE A 301 9.52 13.53 3.98
N LEU A 302 10.04 12.31 4.09
CA LEU A 302 11.21 11.85 3.32
C LEU A 302 10.94 11.92 1.81
N THR A 303 9.73 11.53 1.41
CA THR A 303 9.27 11.47 0.02
C THR A 303 8.25 12.57 -0.30
N ASN A 304 8.44 13.76 0.26
CA ASN A 304 7.53 14.90 0.07
C ASN A 304 7.54 15.46 -1.37
N ASN A 305 6.80 16.54 -1.60
CA ASN A 305 6.75 17.26 -2.87
C ASN A 305 8.12 17.73 -3.40
N ASP A 306 9.08 18.07 -2.54
CA ASP A 306 10.46 18.38 -2.98
C ASP A 306 11.15 17.14 -3.58
N ALA A 307 11.01 15.99 -2.92
CA ALA A 307 11.51 14.73 -3.45
C ALA A 307 10.83 14.37 -4.78
N ILE A 308 9.52 14.59 -4.92
CA ILE A 308 8.79 14.38 -6.19
C ILE A 308 9.40 15.24 -7.29
N LYS A 309 9.45 16.57 -7.13
CA LYS A 309 9.99 17.50 -8.12
C LYS A 309 11.36 17.05 -8.62
N VAL A 310 12.26 16.65 -7.72
CA VAL A 310 13.64 16.30 -8.08
C VAL A 310 13.74 14.88 -8.65
N GLN A 311 13.22 13.88 -7.95
CA GLN A 311 13.41 12.47 -8.32
C GLN A 311 12.59 12.08 -9.55
N TYR A 312 11.35 12.55 -9.63
CA TYR A 312 10.45 12.15 -10.72
C TYR A 312 10.86 12.82 -12.02
N LYS A 313 11.16 14.13 -11.99
CA LYS A 313 11.69 14.82 -13.17
C LYS A 313 13.05 14.27 -13.60
N ASN A 314 13.89 13.81 -12.68
CA ASN A 314 15.11 13.10 -13.04
C ASN A 314 14.80 11.75 -13.73
N ALA A 315 13.80 10.99 -13.28
CA ALA A 315 13.32 9.79 -13.99
C ALA A 315 12.77 10.13 -15.39
N TYR A 316 12.00 11.21 -15.53
CA TYR A 316 11.51 11.67 -16.84
C TYR A 316 12.66 12.08 -17.77
N SER A 317 13.78 12.57 -17.21
CA SER A 317 14.95 12.97 -17.96
C SER A 317 15.63 11.82 -18.71
N PHE A 318 15.46 10.59 -18.23
CA PHE A 318 15.89 9.37 -18.91
C PHE A 318 14.88 8.84 -19.92
N GLY A 319 13.76 9.54 -20.12
CA GLY A 319 12.76 9.20 -21.12
C GLY A 319 11.84 8.04 -20.71
N VAL A 320 11.49 7.88 -19.43
CA VAL A 320 10.56 6.82 -18.97
C VAL A 320 9.16 6.96 -19.59
N LYS A 321 8.51 5.84 -19.95
CA LYS A 321 7.25 5.80 -20.72
C LYS A 321 6.17 4.94 -20.06
N VAL A 322 6.61 3.96 -19.28
CA VAL A 322 5.81 3.27 -18.29
C VAL A 322 6.42 3.60 -16.94
N PHE A 323 5.68 4.34 -16.12
CA PHE A 323 6.18 4.85 -14.84
C PHE A 323 5.16 4.55 -13.77
N ASN A 324 5.45 3.56 -12.92
CA ASN A 324 4.58 3.17 -11.82
C ASN A 324 5.11 3.67 -10.47
N VAL A 325 4.24 4.34 -9.70
CA VAL A 325 4.57 4.89 -8.37
C VAL A 325 4.17 3.89 -7.28
N TYR A 326 5.15 3.31 -6.60
CA TYR A 326 4.97 2.37 -5.51
C TYR A 326 5.23 3.05 -4.15
N MET A 327 4.24 3.30 -3.29
CA MET A 327 2.79 3.20 -3.45
C MET A 327 2.14 4.53 -3.85
N ILE A 328 1.03 4.49 -4.60
CA ILE A 328 0.14 5.67 -4.73
C ILE A 328 -0.92 5.69 -3.63
N TYR A 329 -1.42 4.51 -3.27
CA TYR A 329 -2.28 4.25 -2.11
C TYR A 329 -1.89 2.90 -1.51
N GLY A 330 -1.41 2.90 -0.27
CA GLY A 330 -0.95 1.67 0.37
C GLY A 330 -2.05 0.86 1.04
N GLY A 331 -2.92 1.48 1.85
CA GLY A 331 -4.00 0.82 2.59
C GLY A 331 -3.55 0.24 3.93
N THR A 332 -4.15 -0.88 4.35
CA THR A 332 -3.97 -1.45 5.71
C THR A 332 -3.55 -2.91 5.65
N ASN A 333 -2.56 -3.29 6.47
CA ASN A 333 -2.21 -4.67 6.77
C ASN A 333 -3.19 -5.29 7.80
N TRP A 334 -4.48 -5.31 7.47
CA TRP A 334 -5.52 -5.91 8.30
C TRP A 334 -5.34 -7.43 8.41
N GLY A 335 -5.97 -8.07 9.39
CA GLY A 335 -6.04 -9.53 9.45
C GLY A 335 -4.69 -10.24 9.43
N ASN A 336 -3.66 -9.70 10.07
CA ASN A 336 -2.32 -10.29 10.13
C ASN A 336 -1.67 -10.59 8.75
N LEU A 337 -2.04 -9.82 7.72
CA LEU A 337 -1.56 -10.05 6.34
C LEU A 337 -0.12 -9.57 6.12
N GLY A 338 0.35 -8.60 6.91
CA GLY A 338 1.67 -8.00 6.81
C GLY A 338 2.79 -8.91 7.31
N TYR A 339 4.01 -8.69 6.81
CA TYR A 339 5.22 -9.34 7.33
C TYR A 339 5.65 -8.74 8.68
N HIS A 340 6.57 -9.41 9.37
CA HIS A 340 6.98 -9.00 10.73
C HIS A 340 7.78 -7.70 10.79
N GLY A 341 8.37 -7.25 9.68
CA GLY A 341 9.13 -5.99 9.64
C GLY A 341 8.25 -4.74 9.59
N GLY A 342 6.94 -4.88 9.37
CA GLY A 342 5.95 -3.80 9.37
C GLY A 342 4.87 -3.98 10.46
N TYR A 343 4.06 -2.95 10.67
CA TYR A 343 2.90 -2.97 11.56
C TYR A 343 1.58 -2.88 10.77
N THR A 344 0.47 -2.58 11.44
CA THR A 344 -0.87 -2.64 10.83
C THR A 344 -1.05 -1.61 9.71
N SER A 345 -0.60 -0.38 9.89
CA SER A 345 -0.65 0.62 8.82
C SER A 345 0.22 0.21 7.64
N TYR A 346 -0.28 0.45 6.43
CA TYR A 346 0.54 0.52 5.23
C TYR A 346 0.26 1.85 4.51
N ASP A 347 0.12 2.94 5.25
CA ASP A 347 0.00 4.29 4.67
C ASP A 347 1.18 4.62 3.74
N TYR A 348 2.35 4.09 4.06
CA TYR A 348 3.58 4.16 3.27
C TYR A 348 4.14 5.58 3.09
N GLY A 349 3.52 6.60 3.70
CA GLY A 349 3.77 7.99 3.34
C GLY A 349 3.38 8.32 1.88
N ALA A 350 2.46 7.54 1.29
CA ALA A 350 1.99 7.69 -0.08
C ALA A 350 1.25 9.03 -0.31
N SER A 351 0.97 9.35 -1.58
CA SER A 351 0.23 10.58 -1.93
C SER A 351 -1.24 10.53 -1.50
N ILE A 352 -1.86 9.35 -1.59
CA ILE A 352 -3.20 9.08 -1.04
C ILE A 352 -2.98 8.38 0.30
N THR A 353 -3.49 8.97 1.39
CA THR A 353 -3.31 8.42 2.75
C THR A 353 -4.05 7.09 2.91
N GLU A 354 -3.72 6.32 3.95
CA GLU A 354 -4.40 5.05 4.29
C GLU A 354 -5.93 5.20 4.40
N ASP A 355 -6.39 6.35 4.89
CA ASP A 355 -7.80 6.72 5.02
C ASP A 355 -8.36 7.47 3.78
N ARG A 356 -7.65 7.36 2.64
CA ARG A 356 -7.99 7.83 1.29
C ARG A 356 -8.02 9.34 1.08
N GLN A 357 -7.50 10.14 2.00
CA GLN A 357 -7.41 11.58 1.82
C GLN A 357 -6.27 11.96 0.86
N ILE A 358 -6.38 13.15 0.27
CA ILE A 358 -5.46 13.69 -0.73
C ILE A 358 -4.86 15.06 -0.33
N TRP A 359 -4.86 15.39 0.97
CA TRP A 359 -4.37 16.69 1.47
C TRP A 359 -2.84 16.84 1.42
N ARG A 360 -2.09 15.73 1.28
CA ARG A 360 -0.62 15.77 1.21
C ARG A 360 -0.20 16.51 -0.06
N GLU A 361 0.66 17.52 0.09
CA GLU A 361 1.07 18.38 -1.03
C GLU A 361 1.67 17.60 -2.22
N LYS A 362 2.33 16.46 -1.95
CA LYS A 362 2.87 15.57 -2.99
C LYS A 362 1.81 15.04 -3.97
N TYR A 363 0.55 14.86 -3.55
CA TYR A 363 -0.55 14.50 -4.46
C TYR A 363 -0.74 15.58 -5.54
N HIS A 364 -0.72 16.84 -5.12
CA HIS A 364 -0.93 17.96 -6.02
C HIS A 364 0.28 18.23 -6.91
N GLU A 365 1.50 18.02 -6.42
CA GLU A 365 2.71 18.08 -7.27
C GLU A 365 2.70 16.97 -8.34
N MET A 366 2.40 15.72 -7.96
CA MET A 366 2.26 14.62 -8.93
C MET A 366 1.17 14.93 -9.96
N LYS A 367 0.06 15.58 -9.56
CA LYS A 367 -0.99 16.02 -10.48
C LYS A 367 -0.47 17.02 -11.52
N LEU A 368 0.45 17.93 -11.15
CA LEU A 368 1.03 18.87 -12.11
C LEU A 368 1.86 18.12 -13.16
N GLU A 369 2.72 17.22 -12.71
CA GLU A 369 3.62 16.46 -13.58
C GLU A 369 2.87 15.47 -14.49
N ALA A 370 1.86 14.75 -13.97
CA ALA A 370 1.08 13.82 -14.76
C ALA A 370 0.25 14.52 -15.86
N ASN A 371 -0.36 15.66 -15.55
CA ASN A 371 -1.09 16.44 -16.56
C ASN A 371 -0.16 17.09 -17.59
N PHE A 372 1.07 17.46 -17.20
CA PHE A 372 2.10 17.90 -18.13
C PHE A 372 2.41 16.80 -19.15
N LEU A 373 2.76 15.59 -18.69
CA LEU A 373 3.12 14.47 -19.56
C LEU A 373 1.95 14.06 -20.46
N LYS A 374 0.72 14.02 -19.93
CA LYS A 374 -0.51 13.77 -20.71
C LYS A 374 -0.73 14.81 -21.81
N ALA A 375 -0.42 16.08 -21.55
CA ALA A 375 -0.55 17.17 -22.52
C ALA A 375 0.66 17.30 -23.47
N SER A 376 1.66 16.43 -23.36
CA SER A 376 2.95 16.52 -24.07
C SER A 376 3.23 15.27 -24.90
N PRO A 377 2.42 14.92 -25.92
CA PRO A 377 2.63 13.70 -26.71
C PRO A 377 4.03 13.62 -27.35
N ALA A 378 4.65 14.77 -27.65
CA ALA A 378 6.03 14.83 -28.16
C ALA A 378 7.07 14.27 -27.18
N TYR A 379 6.77 14.19 -25.89
CA TYR A 379 7.64 13.55 -24.89
C TYR A 379 7.83 12.07 -25.19
N LEU A 380 6.80 11.39 -25.72
CA LEU A 380 6.85 9.94 -25.95
C LEU A 380 7.88 9.56 -27.02
N THR A 381 8.14 10.41 -28.00
CA THR A 381 9.13 10.15 -29.06
C THR A 381 10.44 10.92 -28.90
N ALA A 382 10.55 11.75 -27.86
CA ALA A 382 11.78 12.49 -27.57
C ALA A 382 12.86 11.56 -27.03
N ILE A 383 14.08 11.71 -27.55
CA ILE A 383 15.24 10.89 -27.17
C ILE A 383 16.02 11.61 -26.06
N ALA A 384 16.25 10.92 -24.95
CA ALA A 384 17.07 11.43 -23.85
C ALA A 384 18.53 11.60 -24.29
N GLY A 385 19.09 12.79 -24.05
CA GLY A 385 20.52 13.03 -24.09
C GLY A 385 21.17 12.85 -22.72
N HIS A 386 22.48 12.99 -22.66
CA HIS A 386 23.21 12.85 -21.39
C HIS A 386 23.09 14.12 -20.53
N GLY A 387 22.90 13.93 -19.23
CA GLY A 387 22.82 15.03 -18.27
C GLY A 387 24.20 15.56 -17.88
N GLU A 388 24.42 16.87 -18.04
CA GLU A 388 25.71 17.49 -17.76
C GLU A 388 25.57 18.76 -16.91
N ASN A 389 26.55 19.01 -16.03
CA ASN A 389 26.60 20.19 -15.19
C ASN A 389 27.13 21.40 -15.98
N GLY A 390 26.54 22.58 -15.79
CA GLY A 390 27.04 23.82 -16.41
C GLY A 390 26.87 23.89 -17.93
N THR A 391 26.04 23.03 -18.52
CA THR A 391 25.74 23.05 -19.96
C THR A 391 24.58 23.97 -20.29
N TYR A 392 24.35 24.25 -21.59
CA TYR A 392 23.30 25.16 -22.01
C TYR A 392 23.39 26.55 -21.33
N GLY A 393 24.60 27.02 -21.02
CA GLY A 393 24.83 28.36 -20.46
C GLY A 393 24.48 28.54 -18.98
N VAL A 394 24.08 27.48 -18.28
CA VAL A 394 23.81 27.51 -16.82
C VAL A 394 25.13 27.45 -16.03
N PRO A 395 25.18 27.87 -14.76
CA PRO A 395 26.37 27.68 -13.91
C PRO A 395 26.60 26.20 -13.57
N ALA A 396 27.83 25.82 -13.18
CA ALA A 396 28.19 24.45 -12.83
C ALA A 396 27.36 23.83 -11.69
N ASP A 397 26.73 24.67 -10.86
CA ASP A 397 25.82 24.25 -9.78
C ASP A 397 24.45 23.78 -10.28
N ILE A 398 24.19 23.89 -11.58
CA ILE A 398 22.96 23.44 -12.25
C ILE A 398 23.32 22.36 -13.27
N ALA A 399 22.54 21.29 -13.28
CA ALA A 399 22.60 20.22 -14.27
C ALA A 399 21.41 20.33 -15.22
N VAL A 400 21.65 20.05 -16.50
CA VAL A 400 20.62 20.01 -17.55
C VAL A 400 20.70 18.67 -18.27
N THR A 401 19.58 17.97 -18.31
CA THR A 401 19.40 16.78 -19.15
C THR A 401 18.41 17.10 -20.27
N PRO A 402 18.84 17.13 -21.53
CA PRO A 402 17.95 17.40 -22.66
C PRO A 402 17.19 16.13 -23.09
N LEU A 403 15.98 16.29 -23.63
CA LEU A 403 15.34 15.31 -24.50
C LEU A 403 15.03 15.96 -25.84
N PHE A 404 15.56 15.40 -26.92
CA PHE A 404 15.48 15.98 -28.26
C PHE A 404 14.33 15.37 -29.07
N GLY A 405 13.49 16.22 -29.65
CA GLY A 405 12.44 15.78 -30.59
C GLY A 405 12.95 15.62 -32.01
N SER A 406 13.97 16.39 -32.41
CA SER A 406 14.49 16.44 -33.78
C SER A 406 15.14 15.12 -34.20
N GLY A 407 14.34 14.24 -34.82
CA GLY A 407 14.72 12.90 -35.26
C GLY A 407 13.51 11.99 -35.48
N ASN A 408 12.44 12.18 -34.68
CA ASN A 408 11.32 11.22 -34.59
C ASN A 408 9.93 11.88 -34.74
N GLY A 409 9.81 12.82 -35.69
CA GLY A 409 8.51 13.39 -36.09
C GLY A 409 7.99 14.57 -35.25
N THR A 410 8.73 15.05 -34.24
CA THR A 410 8.38 16.27 -33.48
C THR A 410 9.55 17.26 -33.45
N GLN A 411 9.28 18.57 -33.27
CA GLN A 411 10.33 19.58 -33.10
C GLN A 411 10.55 19.95 -31.63
N THR A 412 9.64 19.51 -30.75
CA THR A 412 9.64 19.85 -29.33
C THR A 412 10.85 19.25 -28.62
N ASN A 413 11.63 20.09 -27.95
CA ASN A 413 12.69 19.62 -27.05
C ASN A 413 12.34 19.96 -25.61
N PHE A 414 12.76 19.10 -24.69
CA PHE A 414 12.58 19.23 -23.26
C PHE A 414 13.95 19.39 -22.60
N TYR A 415 14.02 20.19 -21.54
CA TYR A 415 15.25 20.40 -20.77
C TYR A 415 14.90 20.25 -19.30
N VAL A 416 15.26 19.10 -18.72
CA VAL A 416 15.10 18.86 -17.29
C VAL A 416 16.26 19.52 -16.58
N VAL A 417 15.96 20.54 -15.78
CA VAL A 417 16.95 21.35 -15.05
C VAL A 417 16.81 21.08 -13.56
N ARG A 418 17.93 20.87 -12.86
CA ARG A 418 17.99 20.71 -11.40
C ARG A 418 19.30 21.26 -10.85
N HIS A 419 19.43 21.38 -9.54
CA HIS A 419 20.76 21.54 -8.94
C HIS A 419 21.66 20.33 -9.26
N ALA A 420 22.93 20.60 -9.57
CA ALA A 420 23.96 19.59 -9.82
C ALA A 420 24.15 18.70 -8.59
N ASP A 421 24.28 19.31 -7.42
CA ASP A 421 23.99 18.68 -6.13
C ASP A 421 22.47 18.70 -5.91
N PHE A 422 21.82 17.57 -6.20
CA PHE A 422 20.37 17.44 -6.08
C PHE A 422 19.86 17.62 -4.63
N THR A 423 20.73 17.58 -3.63
CA THR A 423 20.36 17.79 -2.21
C THR A 423 20.32 19.26 -1.81
N SER A 424 20.86 20.16 -2.66
CA SER A 424 21.01 21.59 -2.41
C SER A 424 19.67 22.26 -2.07
N THR A 425 19.68 23.02 -0.99
CA THR A 425 18.57 23.90 -0.56
C THR A 425 18.81 25.36 -0.96
N SER A 426 19.90 25.65 -1.67
CA SER A 426 20.25 26.99 -2.15
C SER A 426 19.34 27.45 -3.27
N ARG A 427 19.28 28.77 -3.48
CA ARG A 427 18.66 29.37 -4.66
C ARG A 427 19.75 29.79 -5.65
N THR A 428 19.69 29.26 -6.87
CA THR A 428 20.68 29.53 -7.92
C THR A 428 20.04 30.27 -9.08
N SER A 429 20.65 31.36 -9.54
CA SER A 429 20.18 32.12 -10.69
C SER A 429 20.92 31.72 -11.95
N TYR A 430 20.23 31.65 -13.10
CA TYR A 430 20.83 31.20 -14.35
C TYR A 430 20.18 31.81 -15.59
N LYS A 431 20.83 31.63 -16.73
CA LYS A 431 20.25 31.78 -18.07
C LYS A 431 20.35 30.45 -18.79
N LEU A 432 19.45 30.21 -19.74
CA LEU A 432 19.41 28.96 -20.49
C LEU A 432 19.60 29.25 -21.98
N ASN A 433 20.65 28.67 -22.58
CA ASN A 433 20.97 28.74 -23.99
C ASN A 433 20.42 27.49 -24.69
N VAL A 434 19.37 27.65 -25.49
CA VAL A 434 18.70 26.55 -26.18
C VAL A 434 18.64 26.77 -27.68
N LYS A 435 18.47 25.68 -28.42
CA LYS A 435 18.20 25.71 -29.87
C LYS A 435 16.69 25.66 -30.07
N THR A 436 16.17 26.51 -30.95
CA THR A 436 14.76 26.56 -31.32
C THR A 436 14.62 26.62 -32.84
N SER A 437 13.39 26.54 -33.35
CA SER A 437 13.05 26.86 -34.75
C SER A 437 13.47 28.28 -35.18
N HIS A 438 13.69 29.19 -34.23
CA HIS A 438 14.13 30.56 -34.46
C HIS A 438 15.63 30.77 -34.17
N GLY A 439 16.40 29.67 -34.17
CA GLY A 439 17.85 29.68 -33.93
C GLY A 439 18.21 29.52 -32.46
N ASN A 440 19.45 29.87 -32.12
CA ASN A 440 19.96 29.78 -30.75
C ASN A 440 19.47 30.98 -29.93
N ILE A 441 18.84 30.69 -28.79
CA ILE A 441 18.24 31.69 -27.91
C ILE A 441 18.81 31.55 -26.50
N THR A 442 19.14 32.69 -25.87
CA THR A 442 19.41 32.78 -24.44
C THR A 442 18.15 33.29 -23.72
N ILE A 443 17.61 32.48 -22.82
CA ILE A 443 16.43 32.78 -22.00
C ILE A 443 16.91 33.24 -20.61
N PRO A 444 16.43 34.37 -20.07
CA PRO A 444 15.41 35.27 -20.64
C PRO A 444 15.98 36.25 -21.69
N GLN A 445 15.25 36.45 -22.79
CA GLN A 445 15.59 37.40 -23.84
C GLN A 445 15.35 38.85 -23.43
N LEU A 446 14.37 39.13 -22.56
CA LEU A 446 14.04 40.51 -22.14
C LEU A 446 14.88 41.03 -20.97
N GLY A 447 15.90 40.27 -20.55
CA GLY A 447 16.77 40.59 -19.42
C GLY A 447 16.36 39.87 -18.12
N GLY A 448 17.16 40.01 -17.07
CA GLY A 448 16.98 39.27 -15.82
C GLY A 448 17.60 37.86 -15.83
N LEU A 449 17.25 37.07 -14.83
CA LEU A 449 17.75 35.70 -14.61
C LEU A 449 16.60 34.78 -14.21
N LEU A 450 16.61 33.55 -14.72
CA LEU A 450 15.80 32.46 -14.19
C LEU A 450 16.32 32.09 -12.79
N ALA A 451 15.50 31.41 -12.00
CA ALA A 451 15.89 30.93 -10.68
C ALA A 451 15.53 29.44 -10.50
N MET A 452 16.44 28.70 -9.87
CA MET A 452 16.23 27.36 -9.35
C MET A 452 16.18 27.46 -7.83
N ASN A 453 15.03 27.15 -7.23
CA ASN A 453 14.88 27.11 -5.79
C ASN A 453 15.47 25.82 -5.20
N GLY A 454 15.73 25.83 -3.89
CA GLY A 454 16.28 24.66 -3.19
C GLY A 454 15.39 23.44 -3.38
N ARG A 455 16.00 22.30 -3.71
CA ARG A 455 15.30 21.02 -4.01
C ARG A 455 14.14 21.17 -4.99
N ASP A 456 14.34 21.99 -6.01
CA ASP A 456 13.43 22.11 -7.15
C ASP A 456 14.09 21.51 -8.40
N SER A 457 13.25 21.11 -9.33
CA SER A 457 13.61 20.76 -10.70
C SER A 457 12.49 21.19 -11.63
N LYS A 458 12.84 21.56 -12.86
CA LYS A 458 11.91 22.14 -13.84
C LYS A 458 12.08 21.50 -15.20
N ILE A 459 11.01 21.42 -15.97
CA ILE A 459 11.05 21.02 -17.38
C ILE A 459 10.80 22.26 -18.25
N HIS A 460 11.87 22.80 -18.82
CA HIS A 460 11.76 23.84 -19.84
C HIS A 460 11.51 23.22 -21.20
N VAL A 461 10.80 23.93 -22.07
CA VAL A 461 10.47 23.42 -23.40
C VAL A 461 10.86 24.40 -24.50
N THR A 462 11.14 23.86 -25.67
CA THR A 462 11.28 24.60 -26.93
C THR A 462 10.40 23.95 -27.99
N ASP A 463 9.89 24.76 -28.90
CA ASP A 463 9.05 24.34 -30.03
C ASP A 463 7.90 23.41 -29.62
N PHE A 464 7.17 23.79 -28.57
CA PHE A 464 6.09 23.00 -27.99
C PHE A 464 4.77 23.27 -28.71
N ASP A 465 4.10 22.22 -29.20
CA ASP A 465 2.80 22.36 -29.88
C ASP A 465 1.65 22.58 -28.88
N VAL A 466 1.02 23.74 -28.96
CA VAL A 466 -0.20 24.10 -28.22
C VAL A 466 -1.40 24.05 -29.16
N GLY A 467 -1.73 22.83 -29.61
CA GLY A 467 -2.91 22.58 -30.44
C GLY A 467 -2.88 23.26 -31.81
N GLY A 468 -1.72 23.23 -32.47
CA GLY A 468 -1.39 23.86 -33.75
C GLY A 468 -0.60 25.16 -33.63
N ILE A 469 -0.33 25.64 -32.41
CA ILE A 469 0.45 26.86 -32.15
C ILE A 469 1.81 26.45 -31.62
N ASN A 470 2.88 26.74 -32.37
CA ASN A 470 4.25 26.47 -31.92
C ASN A 470 4.68 27.48 -30.85
N MET A 471 4.69 27.10 -29.57
CA MET A 471 5.31 27.90 -28.51
C MET A 471 6.83 27.73 -28.58
N ILE A 472 7.53 28.79 -29.02
CA ILE A 472 8.95 28.75 -29.37
C ILE A 472 9.80 28.33 -28.18
N TYR A 473 9.50 28.87 -26.99
CA TYR A 473 10.03 28.37 -25.72
C TYR A 473 9.13 28.78 -24.55
N SER A 474 9.30 28.08 -23.43
CA SER A 474 8.84 28.50 -22.10
C SER A 474 9.84 28.09 -21.04
N SER A 475 10.19 29.02 -20.15
CA SER A 475 10.89 28.73 -18.90
C SER A 475 9.95 28.42 -17.73
N ALA A 476 8.66 28.71 -17.89
CA ALA A 476 7.63 28.27 -16.96
C ALA A 476 7.20 26.84 -17.33
N GLU A 477 6.85 26.05 -16.32
CA GLU A 477 6.36 24.70 -16.52
C GLU A 477 4.92 24.74 -17.03
N ILE A 478 4.56 23.77 -17.88
CA ILE A 478 3.21 23.64 -18.42
C ILE A 478 2.43 22.72 -17.48
N PHE A 479 1.28 23.16 -16.97
CA PHE A 479 0.35 22.24 -16.29
C PHE A 479 -0.45 21.44 -17.32
N THR A 480 -1.11 22.13 -18.25
CA THR A 480 -1.91 21.51 -19.31
C THR A 480 -2.25 22.54 -20.40
N TRP A 481 -2.77 22.07 -21.54
CA TRP A 481 -3.42 22.90 -22.54
C TRP A 481 -4.61 22.15 -23.16
N THR A 482 -5.58 22.87 -23.72
CA THR A 482 -6.72 22.25 -24.41
C THR A 482 -7.28 23.13 -25.53
N LYS A 483 -8.02 22.48 -26.45
CA LYS A 483 -8.84 23.16 -27.45
C LYS A 483 -10.20 23.51 -26.84
N GLY A 484 -10.51 24.80 -26.82
CA GLY A 484 -11.83 25.29 -26.42
C GLY A 484 -12.78 25.41 -27.62
N ILE A 485 -13.93 26.06 -27.38
CA ILE A 485 -14.95 26.35 -28.39
C ILE A 485 -14.34 27.03 -29.63
N GLY A 486 -14.59 26.45 -30.81
CA GLY A 486 -14.10 26.96 -32.09
C GLY A 486 -12.58 26.82 -32.22
N SER A 487 -11.90 27.90 -32.60
CA SER A 487 -10.43 27.94 -32.71
C SER A 487 -9.71 28.32 -31.42
N ARG A 488 -10.43 28.52 -30.30
CA ARG A 488 -9.84 28.97 -29.04
C ARG A 488 -8.92 27.90 -28.44
N ARG A 489 -7.86 28.36 -27.78
CA ARG A 489 -6.92 27.51 -27.04
C ARG A 489 -6.72 28.07 -25.65
N VAL A 490 -6.56 27.20 -24.67
CA VAL A 490 -6.13 27.57 -23.32
C VAL A 490 -4.82 26.86 -23.03
N LEU A 491 -3.85 27.61 -22.50
CA LEU A 491 -2.57 27.12 -22.00
C LEU A 491 -2.42 27.57 -20.54
N ILE A 492 -2.01 26.66 -19.66
CA ILE A 492 -1.72 26.96 -18.26
C ILE A 492 -0.24 26.76 -17.99
N LEU A 493 0.43 27.86 -17.67
CA LEU A 493 1.84 27.89 -17.25
C LEU A 493 1.93 28.20 -15.76
N TYR A 494 2.89 27.59 -15.08
CA TYR A 494 3.15 27.87 -13.67
C TYR A 494 4.65 27.97 -13.35
N GLY A 495 4.97 28.62 -12.23
CA GLY A 495 6.31 28.66 -11.65
C GLY A 495 6.29 28.72 -10.13
N GLY A 496 7.46 28.62 -9.52
CA GLY A 496 7.65 28.82 -8.08
C GLY A 496 7.55 30.29 -7.69
N GLU A 497 7.22 30.56 -6.42
CA GLU A 497 7.09 31.93 -5.91
C GLU A 497 8.38 32.73 -6.12
N GLY A 498 8.23 33.96 -6.65
CA GLY A 498 9.36 34.85 -6.83
C GLY A 498 10.32 34.41 -7.96
N GLU A 499 9.92 33.51 -8.85
CA GLU A 499 10.67 33.21 -10.08
C GLU A 499 10.35 34.22 -11.19
N LEU A 500 11.37 34.62 -11.96
CA LEU A 500 11.16 35.33 -13.23
C LEU A 500 11.02 34.27 -14.32
N ASN A 501 9.95 34.34 -15.10
CA ASN A 501 9.69 33.41 -16.20
C ASN A 501 9.44 34.15 -17.51
N GLU A 502 9.71 33.45 -18.62
CA GLU A 502 9.52 33.97 -19.97
C GLU A 502 8.99 32.88 -20.92
N ALA A 503 8.08 33.25 -21.80
CA ALA A 503 7.56 32.39 -22.87
C ALA A 503 7.43 33.17 -24.17
N ALA A 504 7.63 32.52 -25.31
CA ALA A 504 7.56 33.16 -26.62
C ALA A 504 6.61 32.45 -27.58
N PHE A 505 5.84 33.26 -28.32
CA PHE A 505 4.84 32.81 -29.28
C PHE A 505 5.05 33.48 -30.64
N PRO A 506 4.67 32.86 -31.76
CA PRO A 506 4.77 33.48 -33.07
C PRO A 506 3.88 34.72 -33.19
N ALA A 507 4.39 35.78 -33.80
CA ALA A 507 3.69 37.06 -33.94
C ALA A 507 2.43 36.96 -34.79
N PHE A 508 2.34 35.97 -35.69
CA PHE A 508 1.16 35.74 -36.53
C PHE A 508 -0.05 35.23 -35.73
N VAL A 509 0.15 34.70 -34.51
CA VAL A 509 -0.95 34.21 -33.66
C VAL A 509 -1.87 35.34 -33.23
N GLY A 510 -1.32 36.54 -33.02
CA GLY A 510 -2.04 37.75 -32.62
C GLY A 510 -1.20 38.64 -31.71
N ASN A 511 -1.72 39.84 -31.41
CA ASN A 511 -1.09 40.74 -30.44
C ASN A 511 -1.44 40.30 -29.01
N PRO A 512 -0.47 40.29 -28.07
CA PRO A 512 -0.73 39.96 -26.68
C PRO A 512 -1.47 41.11 -25.97
N GLU A 513 -2.48 40.76 -25.18
CA GLU A 513 -3.25 41.66 -24.33
C GLU A 513 -3.41 41.04 -22.94
N THR A 514 -3.02 41.77 -21.90
CA THR A 514 -3.27 41.34 -20.51
C THR A 514 -4.73 41.60 -20.17
N ILE A 515 -5.51 40.52 -19.98
CA ILE A 515 -6.94 40.59 -19.66
C ILE A 515 -7.24 40.34 -18.17
N GLU A 516 -6.25 39.85 -17.41
CA GLU A 516 -6.31 39.72 -15.96
C GLU A 516 -4.92 39.90 -15.33
N GLY A 517 -4.85 40.60 -14.21
CA GLY A 517 -3.60 40.89 -13.50
C GLY A 517 -2.77 42.00 -14.13
N SER A 518 -1.55 42.20 -13.63
CA SER A 518 -0.60 43.22 -14.10
C SER A 518 0.86 42.76 -13.96
N GLY A 519 1.82 43.52 -14.45
CA GLY A 519 3.25 43.21 -14.32
C GLY A 519 3.76 42.16 -15.31
N ILE A 520 3.16 42.11 -16.51
CA ILE A 520 3.63 41.28 -17.63
C ILE A 520 4.26 42.22 -18.64
N LEU A 521 5.51 41.97 -19.00
CA LEU A 521 6.20 42.65 -20.07
C LEU A 521 6.04 41.82 -21.35
N TYR A 522 5.53 42.43 -22.42
CA TYR A 522 5.53 41.82 -23.73
C TYR A 522 6.33 42.68 -24.72
N ARG A 523 7.23 42.05 -25.47
CA ARG A 523 8.05 42.71 -26.51
C ARG A 523 8.10 41.84 -27.75
N ARG A 524 7.94 42.46 -28.92
CA ARG A 524 8.16 41.79 -30.19
C ARG A 524 9.65 41.74 -30.51
N ILE A 525 10.16 40.55 -30.78
CA ILE A 525 11.55 40.32 -31.22
C ILE A 525 11.47 39.56 -32.54
N GLY A 526 11.70 40.27 -33.65
CA GLY A 526 11.50 39.70 -34.99
C GLY A 526 10.06 39.20 -35.19
N GLU A 527 9.93 37.90 -35.44
CA GLU A 527 8.65 37.22 -35.71
C GLU A 527 8.02 36.60 -34.45
N THR A 528 8.50 36.91 -33.25
CA THR A 528 7.95 36.38 -32.00
C THR A 528 7.49 37.49 -31.05
N TRP A 529 6.44 37.20 -30.29
CA TRP A 529 6.07 37.91 -29.07
C TRP A 529 6.67 37.20 -27.87
N VAL A 530 7.50 37.90 -27.11
CA VAL A 530 8.11 37.41 -25.88
C VAL A 530 7.37 38.01 -24.69
N LEU A 531 6.86 37.15 -23.81
CA LEU A 531 6.15 37.50 -22.58
C LEU A 531 7.04 37.17 -21.39
N GLN A 532 7.34 38.15 -20.53
CA GLN A 532 8.12 37.98 -19.32
C GLN A 532 7.31 38.44 -18.11
N TRP A 533 7.33 37.67 -17.02
CA TRP A 533 6.63 38.02 -15.77
C TRP A 533 7.35 37.47 -14.55
N GLN A 534 7.13 38.16 -13.43
CA GLN A 534 7.51 37.69 -12.10
C GLN A 534 6.35 36.87 -11.53
N VAL A 535 6.62 35.63 -11.09
CA VAL A 535 5.63 34.76 -10.48
C VAL A 535 5.26 35.28 -9.09
N THR A 536 3.98 35.50 -8.87
CA THR A 536 3.39 35.87 -7.57
C THR A 536 2.12 35.04 -7.34
N SER A 537 1.57 35.10 -6.13
CA SER A 537 0.30 34.43 -5.79
C SER A 537 -0.92 34.94 -6.55
N THR A 538 -0.80 36.08 -7.23
CA THR A 538 -1.86 36.64 -8.06
C THR A 538 -1.79 36.07 -9.47
N ARG A 539 -2.87 35.42 -9.89
CA ARG A 539 -3.06 34.95 -11.27
C ARG A 539 -2.98 36.10 -12.28
N ARG A 540 -2.44 35.78 -13.46
CA ARG A 540 -2.42 36.66 -14.63
C ARG A 540 -2.90 35.91 -15.86
N ILE A 541 -3.56 36.62 -16.78
CA ILE A 541 -4.04 36.02 -18.03
C ILE A 541 -3.69 36.93 -19.21
N VAL A 542 -3.08 36.34 -20.23
CA VAL A 542 -2.75 37.01 -21.50
C VAL A 542 -3.54 36.38 -22.63
N GLN A 543 -4.24 37.20 -23.40
CA GLN A 543 -4.89 36.82 -24.65
C GLN A 543 -3.94 37.10 -25.83
N ILE A 544 -3.68 36.12 -26.69
CA ILE A 544 -2.89 36.26 -27.92
C ILE A 544 -3.73 35.69 -29.06
N GLY A 545 -4.46 36.56 -29.76
CA GLY A 545 -5.42 36.12 -30.78
C GLY A 545 -6.45 35.15 -30.21
N ALA A 546 -6.44 33.88 -30.64
CA ALA A 546 -7.35 32.84 -30.12
C ALA A 546 -6.79 32.05 -28.91
N LEU A 547 -5.53 32.27 -28.53
CA LEU A 547 -4.88 31.62 -27.40
C LEU A 547 -5.06 32.44 -26.12
N LYS A 548 -5.49 31.81 -25.03
CA LYS A 548 -5.52 32.39 -23.69
C LYS A 548 -4.50 31.68 -22.80
N VAL A 549 -3.52 32.43 -22.30
CA VAL A 549 -2.42 31.90 -21.48
C VAL A 549 -2.64 32.31 -20.02
N TYR A 550 -2.81 31.33 -19.15
CA TYR A 550 -2.89 31.49 -17.69
C TYR A 550 -1.49 31.38 -17.11
N LEU A 551 -1.09 32.37 -16.32
CA LEU A 551 0.21 32.41 -15.65
C LEU A 551 -0.02 32.34 -14.15
N LEU A 552 0.33 31.18 -13.57
CA LEU A 552 0.06 30.83 -12.17
C LEU A 552 1.35 30.72 -11.37
N TRP A 553 1.25 30.89 -10.05
CA TRP A 553 2.19 30.25 -9.14
C TRP A 553 1.77 28.80 -8.86
N ARG A 554 2.73 27.96 -8.47
CA ARG A 554 2.54 26.51 -8.24
C ARG A 554 1.34 26.20 -7.34
N ASN A 555 1.20 26.88 -6.20
CA ASN A 555 0.13 26.62 -5.24
C ASN A 555 -1.29 26.93 -5.77
N GLU A 556 -1.44 27.87 -6.71
CA GLU A 556 -2.72 28.07 -7.42
C GLU A 556 -2.95 26.93 -8.42
N ALA A 557 -1.92 26.50 -9.15
CA ALA A 557 -2.04 25.41 -10.12
C ALA A 557 -2.47 24.08 -9.46
N TYR A 558 -2.13 23.85 -8.19
CA TYR A 558 -2.60 22.71 -7.41
C TYR A 558 -4.14 22.59 -7.32
N ASN A 559 -4.88 23.69 -7.52
CA ASN A 559 -6.34 23.72 -7.47
C ASN A 559 -7.01 23.48 -8.84
N TYR A 560 -6.21 23.31 -9.92
CA TYR A 560 -6.73 23.07 -11.26
C TYR A 560 -6.85 21.56 -11.53
N TRP A 561 -7.83 21.22 -12.37
CA TRP A 561 -8.15 19.85 -12.80
C TRP A 561 -8.32 19.83 -14.31
N SER A 562 -7.71 18.85 -14.98
CA SER A 562 -7.84 18.61 -16.42
C SER A 562 -8.51 17.24 -16.64
N LEU A 563 -9.80 17.29 -16.95
CA LEU A 563 -10.70 16.14 -16.95
C LEU A 563 -11.02 15.74 -18.39
N GLU A 564 -10.63 14.54 -18.79
CA GLU A 564 -10.98 13.99 -20.10
C GLU A 564 -12.48 13.66 -20.15
N LEU A 565 -13.16 14.06 -21.22
CA LEU A 565 -14.57 13.73 -21.43
C LEU A 565 -14.73 12.29 -21.93
N PRO A 566 -15.83 11.59 -21.61
CA PRO A 566 -16.11 10.25 -22.13
C PRO A 566 -16.05 10.19 -23.67
N ALA A 567 -15.56 9.07 -24.20
CA ALA A 567 -15.51 8.77 -25.63
C ALA A 567 -16.33 7.50 -25.95
N PRO A 568 -16.74 7.27 -27.21
CA PRO A 568 -17.30 5.99 -27.64
C PRO A 568 -16.29 4.82 -27.53
N ALA A 569 -16.78 3.60 -27.69
CA ALA A 569 -15.94 2.41 -27.86
C ALA A 569 -14.93 2.58 -29.03
N PRO A 570 -13.73 2.01 -28.93
CA PRO A 570 -13.20 1.20 -27.82
C PRO A 570 -12.52 2.03 -26.71
N ILE A 571 -12.43 3.36 -26.84
CA ILE A 571 -11.67 4.23 -25.93
C ILE A 571 -12.39 4.47 -24.60
N TRP A 572 -13.72 4.68 -24.63
CA TRP A 572 -14.53 4.84 -23.42
C TRP A 572 -13.98 5.92 -22.46
N ASN A 573 -13.84 5.57 -21.17
CA ASN A 573 -13.30 6.45 -20.14
C ASN A 573 -11.76 6.42 -20.05
N TYR A 574 -11.10 5.48 -20.72
CA TYR A 574 -9.65 5.35 -20.67
C TYR A 574 -8.93 6.62 -21.17
N THR A 575 -7.70 6.82 -20.69
CA THR A 575 -6.84 7.92 -21.15
C THR A 575 -6.53 7.73 -22.63
N SER A 576 -6.70 8.78 -23.42
CA SER A 576 -6.36 8.75 -24.85
C SER A 576 -6.03 10.16 -25.36
N PRO A 577 -4.99 10.32 -26.18
CA PRO A 577 -4.66 11.60 -26.82
C PRO A 577 -5.77 12.14 -27.74
N SER A 578 -6.73 11.30 -28.16
CA SER A 578 -7.87 11.72 -28.99
C SER A 578 -8.97 12.45 -28.21
N LYS A 579 -8.97 12.34 -26.87
CA LYS A 579 -10.05 12.86 -26.03
C LYS A 579 -9.94 14.37 -25.84
N SER A 580 -11.11 15.00 -25.83
CA SER A 580 -11.24 16.40 -25.41
C SER A 580 -11.30 16.48 -23.90
N SER A 581 -10.79 17.58 -23.33
CA SER A 581 -10.76 17.79 -21.88
C SER A 581 -11.42 19.11 -21.48
N VAL A 582 -11.98 19.11 -20.28
CA VAL A 582 -12.46 20.29 -19.56
C VAL A 582 -11.42 20.69 -18.53
N ILE A 583 -11.20 22.00 -18.37
CA ILE A 583 -10.35 22.53 -17.31
C ILE A 583 -11.21 23.24 -16.28
N VAL A 584 -11.04 22.87 -15.02
CA VAL A 584 -11.76 23.44 -13.87
C VAL A 584 -10.75 23.91 -12.82
N ASN A 585 -11.00 25.06 -12.20
CA ASN A 585 -10.29 25.51 -11.00
C ASN A 585 -11.23 25.44 -9.79
N GLY A 586 -10.74 24.97 -8.65
CA GLY A 586 -11.46 24.88 -7.38
C GLY A 586 -11.81 23.44 -6.97
N GLY A 587 -12.49 23.30 -5.83
CA GLY A 587 -12.81 21.99 -5.24
C GLY A 587 -11.65 21.36 -4.46
N TYR A 588 -11.99 20.33 -3.66
CA TYR A 588 -10.99 19.46 -3.04
C TYR A 588 -10.55 18.36 -4.01
N LEU A 589 -11.52 17.80 -4.74
CA LEU A 589 -11.34 16.82 -5.81
C LEU A 589 -12.42 17.05 -6.87
N ILE A 590 -12.09 16.96 -8.15
CA ILE A 590 -13.08 16.79 -9.22
C ILE A 590 -12.84 15.42 -9.85
N ARG A 591 -13.84 14.54 -9.75
CA ARG A 591 -13.76 13.13 -10.12
C ARG A 591 -14.00 12.93 -11.61
N THR A 592 -15.13 13.42 -12.11
CA THR A 592 -15.53 13.25 -13.52
C THR A 592 -16.10 14.52 -14.12
N ALA A 593 -16.08 14.60 -15.45
CA ALA A 593 -16.77 15.62 -16.23
C ALA A 593 -17.49 14.97 -17.41
N ASN A 594 -18.72 15.41 -17.68
CA ASN A 594 -19.51 14.99 -18.84
C ASN A 594 -20.30 16.18 -19.40
N ILE A 595 -20.48 16.24 -20.72
CA ILE A 595 -21.26 17.28 -21.38
C ILE A 595 -22.46 16.64 -22.09
N GLN A 596 -23.66 17.03 -21.69
CA GLN A 596 -24.91 16.58 -22.32
C GLN A 596 -25.84 17.78 -22.53
N ASN A 597 -26.35 17.97 -23.75
CA ASN A 597 -27.32 19.04 -24.06
C ASN A 597 -26.91 20.45 -23.56
N LYS A 598 -25.64 20.85 -23.77
CA LYS A 598 -25.04 22.10 -23.26
C LYS A 598 -24.98 22.23 -21.72
N GLN A 599 -25.16 21.14 -20.99
CA GLN A 599 -24.98 21.06 -19.54
C GLN A 599 -23.63 20.40 -19.25
N LEU A 600 -22.82 21.03 -18.40
CA LEU A 600 -21.61 20.41 -17.86
C LEU A 600 -21.96 19.76 -16.52
N HIS A 601 -21.83 18.45 -16.44
CA HIS A 601 -22.00 17.67 -15.22
C HIS A 601 -20.62 17.38 -14.64
N LEU A 602 -20.37 17.88 -13.43
CA LEU A 602 -19.19 17.55 -12.65
C LEU A 602 -19.60 16.69 -11.46
N THR A 603 -18.78 15.67 -11.16
CA THR A 603 -18.83 15.00 -9.86
C THR A 603 -17.54 15.29 -9.12
N GLY A 604 -17.60 15.47 -7.81
CA GLY A 604 -16.42 15.82 -7.03
C GLY A 604 -16.72 16.06 -5.56
N ASP A 605 -15.68 16.47 -4.85
CA ASP A 605 -15.67 16.56 -3.40
C ASP A 605 -15.24 17.95 -2.96
N ILE A 606 -15.80 18.39 -1.84
CA ILE A 606 -15.43 19.63 -1.18
C ILE A 606 -15.22 19.38 0.32
N ASN A 607 -14.16 19.98 0.87
CA ASN A 607 -13.85 19.99 2.30
C ASN A 607 -13.93 21.41 2.91
N SER A 608 -14.26 22.40 2.07
CA SER A 608 -14.48 23.79 2.45
C SER A 608 -15.36 24.46 1.40
N THR A 609 -15.95 25.62 1.74
CA THR A 609 -16.66 26.43 0.75
C THR A 609 -15.69 26.81 -0.36
N THR A 610 -16.09 26.60 -1.61
CA THR A 610 -15.21 26.76 -2.76
C THR A 610 -15.94 27.37 -3.94
N THR A 611 -15.21 28.08 -4.79
CA THR A 611 -15.74 28.59 -6.07
C THR A 611 -15.13 27.76 -7.18
N LEU A 612 -15.99 27.12 -7.97
CA LEU A 612 -15.60 26.49 -9.22
C LEU A 612 -15.55 27.54 -10.32
N GLU A 613 -14.44 27.55 -11.06
CA GLU A 613 -14.29 28.31 -12.31
C GLU A 613 -14.08 27.36 -13.48
N ILE A 614 -14.96 27.42 -14.47
CA ILE A 614 -14.83 26.64 -15.71
C ILE A 614 -13.93 27.40 -16.66
N ILE A 615 -12.70 26.91 -16.80
CA ILE A 615 -11.63 27.57 -17.55
C ILE A 615 -11.77 27.29 -19.05
N SER A 616 -12.07 26.05 -19.43
CA SER A 616 -12.23 25.66 -20.83
C SER A 616 -13.15 24.47 -21.00
N THR A 617 -13.99 24.52 -22.03
CA THR A 617 -14.82 23.42 -22.53
C THR A 617 -14.70 23.34 -24.06
N PRO A 618 -14.80 22.14 -24.66
CA PRO A 618 -14.76 22.00 -26.13
C PRO A 618 -16.02 22.52 -26.81
N THR A 619 -17.14 22.58 -26.09
CA THR A 619 -18.44 23.06 -26.58
C THR A 619 -19.02 24.13 -25.67
N GLU A 620 -19.97 24.90 -26.20
CA GLU A 620 -20.72 25.88 -25.40
C GLU A 620 -21.52 25.19 -24.29
N ILE A 621 -21.46 25.76 -23.08
CA ILE A 621 -22.24 25.33 -21.93
C ILE A 621 -23.09 26.47 -21.41
N THR A 622 -24.32 26.16 -21.02
CA THR A 622 -25.29 27.12 -20.46
C THR A 622 -25.68 26.82 -19.02
N THR A 623 -25.41 25.58 -18.57
CA THR A 623 -25.78 25.09 -17.24
C THR A 623 -24.64 24.29 -16.66
N LEU A 624 -24.40 24.45 -15.36
CA LEU A 624 -23.41 23.69 -14.61
C LEU A 624 -24.13 22.91 -13.51
N LEU A 625 -23.84 21.61 -13.42
CA LEU A 625 -24.29 20.76 -12.34
C LEU A 625 -23.07 20.23 -11.59
N PHE A 626 -23.17 20.18 -10.26
CA PHE A 626 -22.17 19.56 -9.40
C PHE A 626 -22.85 18.54 -8.50
N ASN A 627 -22.41 17.29 -8.56
CA ASN A 627 -23.02 16.16 -7.85
C ASN A 627 -24.55 16.08 -8.11
N ASN A 628 -24.93 16.21 -9.39
CA ASN A 628 -26.31 16.26 -9.89
C ASN A 628 -27.17 17.46 -9.46
N GLU A 629 -26.62 18.40 -8.69
CA GLU A 629 -27.32 19.62 -8.29
C GLU A 629 -26.99 20.78 -9.24
N PRO A 630 -27.99 21.47 -9.81
CA PRO A 630 -27.74 22.64 -10.66
C PRO A 630 -27.18 23.80 -9.83
N LEU A 631 -26.11 24.41 -10.32
CA LEU A 631 -25.48 25.55 -9.66
C LEU A 631 -25.95 26.86 -10.29
N HIS A 632 -26.16 27.87 -9.45
CA HIS A 632 -26.31 29.24 -9.93
C HIS A 632 -24.97 29.75 -10.45
N THR A 633 -24.92 30.13 -11.72
CA THR A 633 -23.68 30.53 -12.37
C THR A 633 -23.62 32.03 -12.67
N THR A 634 -22.46 32.64 -12.45
CA THR A 634 -22.13 33.99 -12.93
C THR A 634 -20.97 33.93 -13.92
N LYS A 635 -20.61 35.06 -14.52
CA LYS A 635 -19.42 35.17 -15.38
C LYS A 635 -18.32 35.96 -14.69
N SER A 636 -17.08 35.46 -14.76
CA SER A 636 -15.89 36.20 -14.38
C SER A 636 -15.67 37.40 -15.32
N ARG A 637 -14.75 38.30 -14.96
CA ARG A 637 -14.33 39.42 -15.83
C ARG A 637 -13.76 38.94 -17.18
N THR A 638 -13.18 37.74 -17.21
CA THR A 638 -12.61 37.12 -18.41
C THR A 638 -13.60 36.21 -19.14
N GLY A 639 -14.87 36.22 -18.71
CA GLY A 639 -15.99 35.52 -19.34
C GLY A 639 -16.14 34.06 -18.92
N ASN A 640 -15.33 33.56 -17.98
CA ASN A 640 -15.42 32.18 -17.48
C ASN A 640 -16.65 31.99 -16.61
N LEU A 641 -17.22 30.79 -16.61
CA LEU A 641 -18.36 30.46 -15.76
C LEU A 641 -17.89 30.25 -14.33
N LEU A 642 -18.56 30.89 -13.37
CA LEU A 642 -18.27 30.78 -11.94
C LEU A 642 -19.47 30.23 -11.19
N ALA A 643 -19.25 29.35 -10.23
CA ALA A 643 -20.26 28.89 -9.29
C ALA A 643 -19.66 28.65 -7.90
N THR A 644 -20.33 29.09 -6.85
CA THR A 644 -19.89 28.87 -5.46
C THR A 644 -20.68 27.72 -4.86
N ILE A 645 -19.97 26.79 -4.21
CA ILE A 645 -20.55 25.67 -3.49
C ILE A 645 -20.26 25.87 -2.00
N SER A 646 -21.32 26.01 -1.21
CA SER A 646 -21.22 26.15 0.24
C SER A 646 -20.90 24.82 0.91
N PHE A 647 -19.96 24.84 1.85
CA PHE A 647 -19.67 23.71 2.72
C PHE A 647 -20.14 24.02 4.15
N HIS A 648 -20.98 23.14 4.66
CA HIS A 648 -21.44 23.16 6.04
C HIS A 648 -21.17 21.77 6.61
N PRO A 649 -20.11 21.58 7.41
CA PRO A 649 -19.78 20.27 7.95
C PRO A 649 -20.95 19.75 8.77
N THR A 650 -21.28 18.47 8.58
CA THR A 650 -22.32 17.83 9.38
C THR A 650 -21.77 17.42 10.74
N GLU A 651 -22.58 17.52 11.80
CA GLU A 651 -22.23 16.99 13.12
C GLU A 651 -22.46 15.48 13.13
N ILE A 652 -21.46 14.73 13.58
CA ILE A 652 -21.51 13.27 13.62
C ILE A 652 -21.45 12.87 15.08
N THR A 653 -22.49 12.16 15.54
CA THR A 653 -22.50 11.61 16.91
C THR A 653 -21.63 10.37 16.94
N LEU A 654 -20.67 10.34 17.86
CA LEU A 654 -19.71 9.25 18.01
C LEU A 654 -19.90 8.57 19.37
N PRO A 655 -19.59 7.27 19.49
CA PRO A 655 -19.68 6.57 20.76
C PRO A 655 -18.64 7.08 21.78
N ASP A 656 -19.05 7.16 23.05
CA ASP A 656 -18.12 7.28 24.17
C ASP A 656 -17.85 5.90 24.77
N PHE A 657 -16.71 5.30 24.41
CA PHE A 657 -16.33 3.97 24.88
C PHE A 657 -16.08 3.88 26.39
N SER A 658 -15.93 5.02 27.09
CA SER A 658 -15.78 5.02 28.55
C SER A 658 -17.11 4.76 29.28
N THR A 659 -18.24 5.05 28.62
CA THR A 659 -19.59 4.92 29.20
C THR A 659 -20.39 3.74 28.63
N LEU A 660 -20.02 3.22 27.46
CA LEU A 660 -20.67 2.04 26.89
C LEU A 660 -20.52 0.79 27.77
N PRO A 661 -21.53 -0.11 27.78
CA PRO A 661 -21.41 -1.40 28.43
C PRO A 661 -20.44 -2.30 27.64
N TRP A 662 -19.41 -2.77 28.32
CA TRP A 662 -18.44 -3.72 27.77
C TRP A 662 -18.61 -5.08 28.42
N TYR A 663 -18.74 -6.10 27.58
CA TYR A 663 -18.80 -7.48 28.01
C TYR A 663 -17.41 -8.08 27.95
N TYR A 664 -17.03 -8.76 29.03
CA TYR A 664 -15.71 -9.31 29.26
C TYR A 664 -15.79 -10.81 29.50
N ILE A 665 -14.81 -11.51 28.96
CA ILE A 665 -14.52 -12.92 29.24
C ILE A 665 -13.01 -13.15 29.28
N ASP A 666 -12.57 -14.11 30.07
CA ASP A 666 -11.18 -14.59 30.03
C ASP A 666 -10.91 -15.28 28.69
N SER A 667 -9.84 -14.88 28.02
CA SER A 667 -9.42 -15.40 26.73
C SER A 667 -8.08 -16.14 26.80
N LEU A 668 -7.65 -16.50 28.02
CA LEU A 668 -6.60 -17.48 28.28
C LEU A 668 -7.07 -18.54 29.32
N PRO A 669 -8.23 -19.20 29.12
CA PRO A 669 -8.75 -20.22 30.04
C PRO A 669 -7.81 -21.42 30.22
N GLU A 670 -6.81 -21.57 29.35
CA GLU A 670 -5.72 -22.55 29.43
C GLU A 670 -4.99 -22.55 30.79
N LEU A 671 -5.02 -21.44 31.52
CA LEU A 671 -4.42 -21.34 32.85
C LEU A 671 -5.28 -22.00 33.95
N SER A 672 -6.54 -22.32 33.67
CA SER A 672 -7.41 -22.99 34.62
C SER A 672 -6.95 -24.42 34.90
N PRO A 673 -6.95 -24.88 36.16
CA PRO A 673 -6.66 -26.28 36.48
C PRO A 673 -7.70 -27.26 35.92
N THR A 674 -8.86 -26.77 35.48
CA THR A 674 -9.92 -27.58 34.85
C THR A 674 -9.89 -27.53 33.33
N TYR A 675 -8.94 -26.80 32.71
CA TYR A 675 -8.86 -26.71 31.26
C TYR A 675 -8.49 -28.05 30.63
N ASN A 676 -9.17 -28.40 29.54
CA ASN A 676 -8.98 -29.64 28.82
C ASN A 676 -8.47 -29.34 27.40
N ASP A 677 -7.25 -29.77 27.09
CA ASP A 677 -6.56 -29.58 25.82
C ASP A 677 -6.53 -30.85 24.95
N THR A 678 -7.37 -31.86 25.23
CA THR A 678 -7.43 -33.12 24.46
C THR A 678 -7.78 -32.93 22.97
N LEU A 679 -8.39 -31.79 22.61
CA LEU A 679 -8.69 -31.44 21.22
C LEU A 679 -7.56 -30.68 20.52
N TRP A 680 -6.50 -30.30 21.24
CA TRP A 680 -5.38 -29.57 20.67
C TRP A 680 -4.50 -30.48 19.81
N THR A 681 -3.77 -29.88 18.86
CA THR A 681 -2.86 -30.62 18.00
C THR A 681 -1.68 -31.16 18.80
N PRO A 682 -1.44 -32.49 18.81
CA PRO A 682 -0.24 -33.05 19.41
C PRO A 682 1.00 -32.63 18.62
N ALA A 683 2.00 -32.07 19.31
CA ALA A 683 3.26 -31.66 18.69
C ALA A 683 4.25 -32.84 18.65
N ASN A 684 3.92 -33.86 17.86
CA ASN A 684 4.60 -35.16 17.86
C ASN A 684 5.41 -35.47 16.59
N HIS A 685 5.58 -34.50 15.68
CA HIS A 685 6.40 -34.70 14.49
C HIS A 685 7.88 -34.84 14.87
N THR A 686 8.49 -35.99 14.64
CA THR A 686 9.91 -36.25 14.99
C THR A 686 10.90 -35.78 13.93
N SER A 687 10.40 -35.18 12.84
CA SER A 687 11.17 -34.60 11.75
C SER A 687 10.44 -33.37 11.23
N THR A 688 11.17 -32.47 10.56
CA THR A 688 10.63 -31.32 9.85
C THR A 688 11.17 -31.27 8.43
N ASN A 689 10.43 -30.68 7.51
CA ASN A 689 10.93 -30.32 6.18
C ASN A 689 11.58 -28.93 6.17
N ASN A 690 11.50 -28.21 7.29
CA ASN A 690 12.20 -26.95 7.46
C ASN A 690 13.72 -27.17 7.30
N PRO A 691 14.45 -26.26 6.63
CA PRO A 691 15.91 -26.36 6.52
C PRO A 691 16.64 -26.35 7.87
N LEU A 692 16.02 -25.81 8.92
CA LEU A 692 16.58 -25.81 10.27
C LEU A 692 16.42 -27.18 10.96
N ASN A 693 17.54 -27.78 11.37
CA ASN A 693 17.53 -29.01 12.15
C ASN A 693 16.77 -28.85 13.48
N LEU A 694 15.94 -29.83 13.82
CA LEU A 694 15.28 -29.88 15.12
C LEU A 694 16.32 -29.98 16.24
N THR A 695 16.24 -29.05 17.20
CA THR A 695 17.00 -29.12 18.45
C THR A 695 16.13 -29.60 19.63
N THR A 696 14.90 -29.99 19.33
CA THR A 696 13.88 -30.52 20.24
C THR A 696 13.51 -31.93 19.80
N PRO A 697 13.01 -32.80 20.71
CA PRO A 697 12.65 -34.19 20.36
C PRO A 697 11.57 -34.31 19.27
N THR A 698 10.70 -33.30 19.18
CA THR A 698 9.67 -33.15 18.15
C THR A 698 9.67 -31.71 17.64
N SER A 699 9.14 -31.48 16.45
CA SER A 699 8.97 -30.14 15.90
C SER A 699 8.01 -29.33 16.78
N LEU A 700 8.45 -28.14 17.13
CA LEU A 700 7.64 -27.11 17.79
C LEU A 700 7.54 -25.87 16.90
N TYR A 701 7.63 -26.08 15.58
CA TYR A 701 7.45 -25.06 14.56
C TYR A 701 5.98 -25.06 14.15
N ALA A 702 5.28 -23.96 14.39
CA ALA A 702 3.83 -23.84 14.22
C ALA A 702 3.36 -24.24 12.82
N SER A 703 4.14 -23.85 11.80
CA SER A 703 3.79 -24.13 10.40
C SER A 703 3.86 -25.62 10.06
N ASP A 704 4.65 -26.44 10.75
CA ASP A 704 4.63 -27.91 10.53
C ASP A 704 3.26 -28.53 10.86
N TYR A 705 2.43 -27.82 11.62
CA TYR A 705 1.09 -28.23 12.03
C TYR A 705 -0.04 -27.41 11.37
N GLY A 706 0.29 -26.59 10.36
CA GLY A 706 -0.69 -25.78 9.62
C GLY A 706 -1.10 -24.47 10.30
N TYR A 707 -0.30 -23.97 11.24
CA TYR A 707 -0.52 -22.69 11.90
C TYR A 707 0.47 -21.64 11.41
N HIS A 708 -0.05 -20.58 10.78
CA HIS A 708 0.77 -19.63 10.01
C HIS A 708 0.54 -18.16 10.36
N THR A 709 -0.30 -17.84 11.34
CA THR A 709 -0.76 -16.48 11.59
C THR A 709 -1.23 -16.27 13.03
N GLY A 710 -1.32 -15.01 13.45
CA GLY A 710 -1.90 -14.60 14.73
C GLY A 710 -1.18 -15.11 15.97
N SER A 711 -1.78 -15.05 17.15
CA SER A 711 -1.16 -15.64 18.34
C SER A 711 -0.98 -17.17 18.20
N LEU A 712 -0.03 -17.74 18.94
CA LEU A 712 0.21 -19.18 19.08
C LEU A 712 0.21 -19.56 20.56
N ILE A 713 -0.35 -20.72 20.91
CA ILE A 713 -0.27 -21.25 22.28
C ILE A 713 0.28 -22.67 22.27
N TYR A 714 1.25 -22.93 23.13
CA TYR A 714 1.82 -24.25 23.39
C TYR A 714 1.51 -24.68 24.82
N ARG A 715 1.22 -25.97 25.01
CA ARG A 715 1.11 -26.59 26.33
C ARG A 715 2.06 -27.77 26.45
N GLY A 716 2.97 -27.70 27.42
CA GLY A 716 3.99 -28.71 27.66
C GLY A 716 3.71 -29.46 28.96
N HIS A 717 3.29 -30.71 28.85
CA HIS A 717 2.96 -31.57 29.99
C HIS A 717 4.16 -32.39 30.44
N PHE A 718 4.46 -32.37 31.74
CA PHE A 718 5.51 -33.20 32.33
C PHE A 718 5.15 -33.60 33.76
N THR A 719 5.78 -34.66 34.24
CA THR A 719 5.73 -35.06 35.66
C THR A 719 7.08 -34.78 36.29
N SER A 720 7.09 -34.11 37.44
CA SER A 720 8.32 -33.85 38.18
C SER A 720 8.99 -35.18 38.61
N PRO A 721 10.34 -35.24 38.68
CA PRO A 721 11.04 -36.45 39.09
C PRO A 721 10.63 -36.95 40.49
N PRO A 722 10.69 -38.27 40.76
CA PRO A 722 10.33 -38.86 42.05
C PRO A 722 11.30 -38.51 43.18
N HIS A 723 12.55 -38.20 42.84
CA HIS A 723 13.55 -37.70 43.78
C HIS A 723 13.86 -36.25 43.42
N LEU A 724 13.43 -35.32 44.28
CA LEU A 724 13.80 -33.93 44.13
C LEU A 724 15.30 -33.77 44.42
N PRO A 725 15.99 -32.90 43.67
CA PRO A 725 17.38 -32.60 43.97
C PRO A 725 17.47 -31.93 45.37
N PRO A 726 18.62 -31.98 46.06
CA PRO A 726 18.77 -31.47 47.42
C PRO A 726 18.21 -30.04 47.55
N THR A 727 17.74 -29.63 48.74
CA THR A 727 17.11 -28.31 49.01
C THR A 727 17.89 -27.07 48.56
N ASN A 728 19.13 -27.26 48.11
CA ASN A 728 20.10 -26.27 47.65
C ASN A 728 20.32 -26.30 46.12
N THR A 729 19.41 -26.90 45.35
CA THR A 729 19.52 -27.00 43.89
C THR A 729 18.41 -26.23 43.20
N THR A 730 18.81 -25.39 42.24
CA THR A 730 17.88 -24.57 41.45
C THR A 730 17.71 -25.21 40.09
N THR A 731 16.47 -25.52 39.70
CA THR A 731 16.14 -25.98 38.35
C THR A 731 15.82 -24.77 37.48
N THR A 732 16.44 -24.71 36.31
CA THR A 732 16.28 -23.63 35.34
C THR A 732 15.80 -24.20 34.00
N LEU A 733 14.82 -23.54 33.38
CA LEU A 733 14.39 -23.77 32.01
C LEU A 733 15.07 -22.72 31.13
N ASN A 734 15.90 -23.16 30.19
CA ASN A 734 16.41 -22.32 29.12
C ASN A 734 15.59 -22.59 27.86
N ILE A 735 14.92 -21.56 27.32
CA ILE A 735 14.00 -21.70 26.19
C ILE A 735 14.19 -20.55 25.20
N THR A 736 14.21 -20.86 23.91
CA THR A 736 14.26 -19.87 22.83
C THR A 736 12.96 -19.89 22.05
N LEU A 737 12.26 -18.76 22.05
CA LEU A 737 10.99 -18.54 21.36
C LEU A 737 11.19 -17.60 20.18
N ILE A 738 10.40 -17.77 19.12
CA ILE A 738 10.54 -17.01 17.88
C ILE A 738 9.16 -16.64 17.32
N GLY A 739 8.97 -15.36 17.03
CA GLY A 739 7.68 -14.79 16.60
C GLY A 739 7.78 -13.74 15.49
N GLY A 740 8.98 -13.37 15.06
CA GLY A 740 9.24 -12.26 14.14
C GLY A 740 9.47 -10.94 14.88
N ALA A 741 10.02 -9.92 14.21
CA ALA A 741 10.30 -8.63 14.84
C ALA A 741 9.04 -8.04 15.49
N GLY A 742 9.18 -7.44 16.67
CA GLY A 742 8.06 -6.89 17.43
C GLY A 742 7.24 -7.89 18.23
N PHE A 743 7.55 -9.20 18.23
CA PHE A 743 6.76 -10.20 18.96
C PHE A 743 6.89 -10.09 20.49
N ALA A 744 6.03 -10.79 21.24
CA ALA A 744 6.16 -10.99 22.67
C ALA A 744 5.85 -12.44 23.05
N HIS A 745 6.17 -12.81 24.28
CA HIS A 745 5.71 -14.07 24.86
C HIS A 745 5.42 -13.96 26.36
N SER A 746 4.60 -14.89 26.86
CA SER A 746 4.37 -15.13 28.29
C SER A 746 4.42 -16.63 28.54
N ILE A 747 5.14 -17.02 29.60
CA ILE A 747 5.32 -18.42 30.01
C ILE A 747 4.75 -18.59 31.41
N TYR A 748 3.84 -19.55 31.55
CA TYR A 748 3.19 -19.91 32.79
C TYR A 748 3.52 -21.35 33.17
N LEU A 749 3.56 -21.64 34.46
CA LEU A 749 3.53 -22.99 35.02
C LEU A 749 2.21 -23.16 35.77
N ASN A 750 1.36 -24.05 35.27
CA ASN A 750 -0.06 -24.12 35.62
C ASN A 750 -0.72 -22.73 35.45
N HIS A 751 -1.06 -22.05 36.55
CA HIS A 751 -1.63 -20.70 36.55
C HIS A 751 -0.63 -19.61 36.96
N THR A 752 0.61 -19.97 37.33
CA THR A 752 1.61 -19.01 37.83
C THR A 752 2.44 -18.48 36.66
N LEU A 753 2.45 -17.16 36.46
CA LEU A 753 3.35 -16.53 35.49
C LEU A 753 4.80 -16.72 35.94
N LEU A 754 5.63 -17.29 35.05
CA LEU A 754 7.07 -17.38 35.26
C LEU A 754 7.79 -16.16 34.68
N THR A 755 7.46 -15.78 33.45
CA THR A 755 8.05 -14.61 32.78
C THR A 755 7.20 -14.14 31.61
N SER A 756 7.33 -12.85 31.30
CA SER A 756 6.88 -12.26 30.05
C SER A 756 8.05 -11.49 29.42
N TRP A 757 8.18 -11.57 28.11
CA TRP A 757 9.06 -10.69 27.35
C TRP A 757 8.23 -9.75 26.48
N PRO A 758 8.30 -8.42 26.70
CA PRO A 758 7.37 -7.48 26.08
C PRO A 758 7.67 -7.14 24.61
N GLY A 759 8.80 -7.63 24.08
CA GLY A 759 9.19 -7.45 22.68
C GLY A 759 10.16 -6.31 22.43
N SER A 760 10.78 -6.35 21.24
CA SER A 760 11.59 -5.25 20.68
C SER A 760 11.37 -5.17 19.16
N GLY A 761 11.65 -4.01 18.57
CA GLY A 761 11.52 -3.79 17.12
C GLY A 761 12.59 -4.51 16.28
N SER A 762 13.61 -5.10 16.88
CA SER A 762 14.76 -5.70 16.18
C SER A 762 14.95 -7.19 16.43
N ASN A 763 14.40 -7.74 17.54
CA ASN A 763 14.58 -9.14 17.90
C ASN A 763 13.43 -9.97 17.32
N GLN A 764 13.77 -10.92 16.45
CA GLN A 764 12.81 -11.89 15.92
C GLN A 764 12.63 -13.11 16.84
N SER A 765 13.66 -13.41 17.66
CA SER A 765 13.68 -14.47 18.66
C SER A 765 14.17 -13.95 20.01
N GLN A 766 13.77 -14.63 21.09
CA GLN A 766 14.20 -14.33 22.45
C GLN A 766 14.50 -15.62 23.22
N THR A 767 15.70 -15.69 23.81
CA THR A 767 16.07 -16.73 24.77
C THR A 767 15.81 -16.24 26.19
N SER A 768 15.12 -17.08 26.98
CA SER A 768 14.78 -16.81 28.37
C SER A 768 15.34 -17.93 29.25
N VAL A 769 16.07 -17.54 30.31
CA VAL A 769 16.53 -18.46 31.37
C VAL A 769 15.65 -18.24 32.58
N ILE A 770 14.85 -19.25 32.93
CA ILE A 770 13.74 -19.15 33.86
C ILE A 770 14.00 -20.07 35.04
N THR A 771 14.09 -19.53 36.24
CA THR A 771 14.13 -20.33 37.47
C THR A 771 12.74 -20.88 37.77
N LEU A 772 12.63 -22.19 37.89
CA LEU A 772 11.37 -22.83 38.27
C LEU A 772 11.12 -22.72 39.78
N PRO A 773 9.85 -22.59 40.21
CA PRO A 773 9.50 -22.72 41.62
C PRO A 773 9.79 -24.14 42.13
N SER A 774 9.78 -24.30 43.46
CA SER A 774 9.90 -25.64 44.06
C SER A 774 8.74 -26.53 43.58
N LEU A 775 9.08 -27.65 42.95
CA LEU A 775 8.12 -28.62 42.43
C LEU A 775 7.91 -29.73 43.45
N ALA A 776 6.66 -30.16 43.67
CA ALA A 776 6.36 -31.34 44.46
C ALA A 776 6.82 -32.60 43.69
N PRO A 777 7.33 -33.67 44.35
CA PRO A 777 7.78 -34.88 43.65
C PRO A 777 6.62 -35.61 42.97
N SER A 778 6.89 -36.28 41.83
CA SER A 778 5.90 -37.10 41.09
C SER A 778 4.57 -36.39 40.79
N THR A 779 4.61 -35.08 40.62
CA THR A 779 3.42 -34.24 40.45
C THR A 779 3.34 -33.77 38.99
N PRO A 780 2.16 -33.82 38.35
CA PRO A 780 1.98 -33.32 36.99
C PRO A 780 1.99 -31.79 36.98
N TYR A 781 2.67 -31.24 35.99
CA TYR A 781 2.74 -29.81 35.73
C TYR A 781 2.56 -29.54 34.23
N THR A 782 2.02 -28.37 33.92
CA THR A 782 1.83 -27.92 32.55
C THR A 782 2.46 -26.55 32.35
N PHE A 783 3.36 -26.42 31.38
CA PHE A 783 3.73 -25.12 30.85
C PHE A 783 2.63 -24.63 29.91
N THR A 784 2.22 -23.36 30.02
CA THR A 784 1.43 -22.68 28.99
C THR A 784 2.27 -21.54 28.44
N ILE A 785 2.50 -21.52 27.13
CA ILE A 785 3.34 -20.53 26.46
C ILE A 785 2.52 -19.84 25.37
N LEU A 786 2.27 -18.55 25.56
CA LEU A 786 1.62 -17.69 24.57
C LEU A 786 2.69 -16.90 23.81
N ILE A 787 2.66 -16.95 22.48
CA ILE A 787 3.61 -16.31 21.57
C ILE A 787 2.84 -15.47 20.56
N ASP A 788 3.24 -14.21 20.34
CA ASP A 788 2.72 -13.40 19.23
C ASP A 788 3.42 -13.81 17.92
N HIS A 789 2.66 -14.10 16.86
CA HIS A 789 3.21 -14.27 15.51
C HIS A 789 3.02 -12.99 14.72
N MET A 790 4.13 -12.34 14.36
CA MET A 790 4.11 -11.02 13.70
C MET A 790 4.10 -11.10 12.17
N GLY A 791 4.17 -12.31 11.61
CA GLY A 791 4.27 -12.56 10.18
C GLY A 791 5.57 -13.31 9.86
N GLN A 792 5.64 -13.90 8.67
CA GLN A 792 6.83 -14.58 8.15
C GLN A 792 7.77 -13.58 7.47
N ASP A 793 9.02 -13.98 7.27
CA ASP A 793 10.03 -13.24 6.50
C ASP A 793 9.69 -13.17 5.01
N GLU A 794 10.43 -12.36 4.26
CA GLU A 794 10.40 -12.32 2.79
C GLU A 794 11.52 -13.21 2.20
N GLU A 795 11.59 -13.37 0.88
CA GLU A 795 12.46 -14.35 0.21
C GLU A 795 13.25 -13.77 -0.96
N ALA A 796 14.58 -13.84 -0.89
CA ALA A 796 15.43 -13.65 -2.06
C ALA A 796 15.58 -15.02 -2.74
N PRO A 797 15.55 -15.12 -4.09
CA PRO A 797 15.60 -16.42 -4.76
C PRO A 797 16.75 -17.30 -4.27
N GLY A 798 16.44 -18.54 -3.89
CA GLY A 798 17.46 -19.53 -3.54
C GLY A 798 17.90 -19.58 -2.08
N THR A 799 17.33 -18.79 -1.17
CA THR A 799 17.83 -18.68 0.22
C THR A 799 17.03 -19.49 1.25
N ASP A 800 15.75 -19.75 0.98
CA ASP A 800 14.76 -20.31 1.90
C ASP A 800 14.66 -19.55 3.25
N ALA A 801 15.10 -18.29 3.29
CA ALA A 801 15.01 -17.44 4.49
C ALA A 801 13.57 -17.30 4.98
N ILE A 802 12.61 -17.26 4.04
CA ILE A 802 11.17 -17.26 4.28
C ILE A 802 10.66 -18.44 5.12
N LYS A 803 11.37 -19.58 5.10
CA LYS A 803 11.01 -20.76 5.88
C LYS A 803 11.40 -20.64 7.35
N TYR A 804 12.06 -19.57 7.79
CA TYR A 804 12.46 -19.45 9.19
C TYR A 804 11.22 -19.56 10.13
N PRO A 805 11.21 -20.49 11.10
CA PRO A 805 9.97 -20.95 11.72
C PRO A 805 9.37 -19.93 12.71
N ARG A 806 8.19 -20.26 13.25
CA ARG A 806 7.52 -19.53 14.34
C ARG A 806 7.13 -20.53 15.43
N GLY A 807 7.34 -20.20 16.71
CA GLY A 807 7.11 -21.14 17.82
C GLY A 807 8.29 -21.29 18.78
N ILE A 808 8.62 -22.52 19.15
CA ILE A 808 9.71 -22.85 20.09
C ILE A 808 10.89 -23.42 19.28
N LEU A 809 12.04 -22.73 19.31
CA LEU A 809 13.25 -23.18 18.61
C LEU A 809 13.99 -24.27 19.38
N THR A 810 14.17 -24.05 20.68
CA THR A 810 14.89 -24.96 21.57
C THR A 810 14.39 -24.80 23.00
N TYR A 811 14.51 -25.87 23.80
CA TYR A 811 14.39 -25.80 25.25
C TYR A 811 15.31 -26.83 25.92
N SER A 812 15.79 -26.51 27.11
CA SER A 812 16.59 -27.42 27.94
C SER A 812 16.45 -27.11 29.42
N PHE A 813 16.69 -28.10 30.27
CA PHE A 813 16.75 -27.92 31.71
C PHE A 813 18.18 -27.98 32.22
N SER A 814 18.53 -27.11 33.17
CA SER A 814 19.81 -27.16 33.88
C SER A 814 19.61 -27.08 35.40
N SER A 815 20.48 -27.75 36.14
CA SER A 815 20.52 -27.70 37.61
C SER A 815 21.85 -27.15 38.10
N SER A 816 21.80 -26.24 39.07
CA SER A 816 23.00 -25.71 39.76
C SER A 816 22.89 -25.92 41.27
N SER A 817 23.95 -26.43 41.90
CA SER A 817 24.06 -26.57 43.37
C SER A 817 24.85 -25.40 43.97
N SER A 818 24.39 -24.83 45.09
CA SER A 818 25.05 -23.71 45.77
C SER A 818 26.37 -24.04 46.50
N SER A 819 26.85 -25.29 46.46
CA SER A 819 28.09 -25.74 47.13
C SER A 819 29.28 -26.01 46.20
N GLY A 820 29.20 -25.66 44.92
CA GLY A 820 30.31 -25.80 43.97
C GLY A 820 29.98 -25.19 42.62
N ASN A 821 30.94 -24.51 42.00
CA ASN A 821 30.81 -23.78 40.73
C ASN A 821 30.72 -24.73 39.51
N THR A 822 30.00 -25.84 39.64
CA THR A 822 29.82 -26.88 38.63
C THR A 822 28.36 -26.94 38.21
N THR A 823 28.05 -26.37 37.04
CA THR A 823 26.81 -26.63 36.31
C THR A 823 26.81 -28.08 35.84
N THR A 824 25.89 -28.88 36.35
CA THR A 824 25.67 -30.25 35.85
C THR A 824 24.37 -30.25 35.05
N SER A 825 24.46 -30.64 33.77
CA SER A 825 23.26 -30.95 33.00
C SER A 825 22.62 -32.19 33.65
N PRO A 826 21.32 -32.19 33.99
CA PRO A 826 20.69 -33.35 34.59
C PRO A 826 20.91 -34.54 33.65
N SER A 827 21.45 -35.64 34.18
CA SER A 827 21.80 -36.84 33.42
C SER A 827 20.59 -37.58 32.83
N THR A 828 19.38 -37.04 32.99
CA THR A 828 18.18 -37.48 32.28
C THR A 828 17.28 -36.26 31.99
N PRO A 829 16.99 -35.93 30.72
CA PRO A 829 16.06 -34.86 30.36
C PRO A 829 14.68 -35.10 30.98
N ILE A 830 14.02 -34.06 31.50
CA ILE A 830 12.60 -34.16 31.89
C ILE A 830 11.80 -34.29 30.59
N PRO A 831 11.13 -35.43 30.33
CA PRO A 831 10.35 -35.60 29.11
C PRO A 831 9.11 -34.69 29.18
N ILE A 832 8.95 -33.83 28.17
CA ILE A 832 7.77 -32.98 28.00
C ILE A 832 6.99 -33.50 26.80
N THR A 833 5.68 -33.69 26.96
CA THR A 833 4.75 -33.94 25.85
C THR A 833 4.07 -32.63 25.50
N TRP A 834 4.22 -32.19 24.25
CA TRP A 834 3.71 -30.91 23.79
C TRP A 834 2.42 -31.07 22.99
N VAL A 835 1.49 -30.15 23.21
CA VAL A 835 0.36 -29.85 22.32
C VAL A 835 0.42 -28.36 21.95
N LEU A 836 -0.12 -27.99 20.79
CA LEU A 836 -0.15 -26.59 20.34
C LEU A 836 -1.44 -26.24 19.61
N THR A 837 -1.71 -24.94 19.52
CA THR A 837 -2.75 -24.39 18.65
C THR A 837 -2.34 -23.03 18.08
N GLY A 838 -2.74 -22.79 16.83
CA GLY A 838 -2.88 -21.48 16.21
C GLY A 838 -4.36 -21.11 16.10
N ASN A 839 -4.74 -20.47 14.98
CA ASN A 839 -6.13 -20.29 14.60
C ASN A 839 -6.88 -21.64 14.54
N LEU A 840 -8.17 -21.64 14.88
CA LEU A 840 -8.97 -22.87 14.86
C LEU A 840 -8.98 -23.47 13.45
N GLY A 841 -8.65 -24.75 13.35
CA GLY A 841 -8.59 -25.50 12.08
C GLY A 841 -7.29 -25.35 11.28
N GLY A 842 -6.40 -24.43 11.65
CA GLY A 842 -5.15 -24.18 10.92
C GLY A 842 -5.42 -23.83 9.45
N GLU A 843 -4.87 -24.62 8.52
CA GLU A 843 -5.12 -24.51 7.08
C GLU A 843 -6.60 -24.74 6.69
N GLN A 844 -7.38 -25.45 7.52
CA GLN A 844 -8.83 -25.60 7.38
C GLN A 844 -9.57 -24.55 8.22
N TYR A 845 -9.19 -23.28 8.05
CA TYR A 845 -9.71 -22.15 8.82
C TYR A 845 -11.23 -22.00 8.68
N HIS A 846 -11.88 -21.55 9.76
CA HIS A 846 -13.34 -21.49 9.83
C HIS A 846 -13.95 -20.23 9.20
N ASP A 847 -13.27 -19.07 9.26
CA ASP A 847 -13.80 -17.82 8.71
C ASP A 847 -13.37 -17.62 7.25
N LEU A 848 -14.16 -18.20 6.34
CA LEU A 848 -13.93 -18.07 4.91
C LEU A 848 -14.16 -16.64 4.38
N ALA A 849 -14.99 -15.85 5.06
CA ALA A 849 -15.35 -14.51 4.60
C ALA A 849 -14.25 -13.47 4.90
N ARG A 850 -13.51 -13.66 5.99
CA ARG A 850 -12.40 -12.77 6.38
C ARG A 850 -11.02 -13.35 6.07
N GLY A 851 -10.98 -14.59 5.60
CA GLY A 851 -9.80 -15.23 5.06
C GLY A 851 -8.86 -15.87 6.10
N PRO A 852 -7.79 -16.53 5.63
CA PRO A 852 -6.99 -17.46 6.41
C PRO A 852 -6.17 -16.83 7.53
N ARG A 853 -6.01 -15.50 7.54
CA ARG A 853 -5.07 -14.81 8.42
C ARG A 853 -5.73 -13.98 9.52
N ASN A 854 -7.04 -13.72 9.44
CA ASN A 854 -7.76 -12.80 10.31
C ASN A 854 -7.67 -13.18 11.81
N GLU A 855 -7.60 -14.47 12.11
CA GLU A 855 -7.69 -15.02 13.48
C GLU A 855 -6.37 -15.66 13.93
N GLY A 856 -6.08 -15.57 15.22
CA GLY A 856 -5.00 -16.28 15.90
C GLY A 856 -5.49 -17.34 16.90
N ALA A 857 -4.61 -17.72 17.82
CA ALA A 857 -4.86 -18.76 18.82
C ALA A 857 -5.64 -18.32 20.06
N LEU A 858 -5.97 -17.05 20.29
CA LEU A 858 -6.66 -16.70 21.54
C LEU A 858 -8.02 -17.39 21.63
N PHE A 859 -8.43 -17.81 22.83
CA PHE A 859 -9.66 -18.58 23.00
C PHE A 859 -10.89 -17.89 22.37
N ALA A 860 -11.08 -16.59 22.59
CA ALA A 860 -12.17 -15.84 21.97
C ALA A 860 -12.10 -15.79 20.43
N GLU A 861 -10.90 -15.83 19.85
CA GLU A 861 -10.70 -15.94 18.39
C GLU A 861 -11.11 -17.33 17.91
N ARG A 862 -10.63 -18.41 18.55
CA ARG A 862 -10.99 -19.80 18.21
C ARG A 862 -12.51 -20.02 18.31
N GLN A 863 -13.17 -19.44 19.31
CA GLN A 863 -14.63 -19.47 19.46
C GLN A 863 -15.39 -18.59 18.46
N GLY A 864 -14.72 -17.67 17.75
CA GLY A 864 -15.33 -16.74 16.81
C GLY A 864 -16.08 -15.56 17.46
N TRP A 865 -15.83 -15.26 18.73
CA TRP A 865 -16.60 -14.26 19.48
C TRP A 865 -16.34 -12.79 19.07
N HIS A 866 -15.35 -12.56 18.23
CA HIS A 866 -15.13 -11.28 17.55
C HIS A 866 -16.12 -11.02 16.41
N ILE A 867 -16.77 -12.06 15.88
CA ILE A 867 -17.74 -11.96 14.79
C ILE A 867 -19.07 -11.36 15.31
N PRO A 868 -19.74 -10.46 14.56
CA PRO A 868 -21.08 -9.97 14.88
C PRO A 868 -22.09 -11.11 15.15
N GLY A 869 -23.08 -10.84 16.01
CA GLY A 869 -24.10 -11.83 16.39
C GLY A 869 -23.64 -12.94 17.35
N SER A 870 -22.35 -13.00 17.70
CA SER A 870 -21.85 -13.93 18.72
C SER A 870 -22.17 -13.47 20.15
N PRO A 871 -22.11 -14.37 21.14
CA PRO A 871 -22.25 -14.02 22.55
C PRO A 871 -21.49 -12.75 22.95
N PRO A 872 -22.05 -11.92 23.83
CA PRO A 872 -23.36 -12.06 24.46
C PRO A 872 -24.52 -11.46 23.63
N PHE A 873 -24.28 -11.05 22.38
CA PHE A 873 -25.24 -10.34 21.53
C PHE A 873 -26.06 -11.26 20.61
N ILE A 874 -26.34 -12.49 21.04
CA ILE A 874 -27.14 -13.43 20.23
C ILE A 874 -28.56 -12.87 20.12
N PRO A 875 -29.09 -12.61 18.90
CA PRO A 875 -30.48 -12.23 18.74
C PRO A 875 -31.37 -13.40 19.19
N SER A 876 -32.25 -13.15 20.16
CA SER A 876 -33.27 -14.13 20.55
C SER A 876 -34.09 -14.52 19.32
N PRO A 877 -34.36 -15.82 19.04
CA PRO A 877 -35.37 -16.16 18.06
C PRO A 877 -36.72 -15.58 18.51
N SER A 878 -37.44 -14.97 17.57
CA SER A 878 -38.74 -14.29 17.76
C SER A 878 -39.76 -15.18 18.50
N PRO A 879 -40.75 -14.59 19.23
CA PRO A 879 -41.67 -15.36 20.05
C PRO A 879 -42.62 -16.19 19.18
N PRO A 880 -42.97 -17.45 19.56
CA PRO A 880 -43.98 -18.20 18.86
C PRO A 880 -45.35 -17.51 19.03
N GLN A 881 -46.07 -17.42 17.91
CA GLN A 881 -47.47 -17.01 17.88
C GLN A 881 -48.31 -17.85 18.85
N SER A 882 -49.30 -17.20 19.44
CA SER A 882 -50.28 -17.75 20.36
C SER A 882 -50.91 -19.05 19.86
N SER A 883 -50.72 -20.13 20.60
CA SER A 883 -51.75 -21.15 20.76
C SER A 883 -51.65 -21.76 22.15
N SER A 884 -52.71 -21.60 22.91
CA SER A 884 -52.94 -22.16 24.23
C SER A 884 -52.93 -23.68 24.20
N SER A 885 -51.98 -24.31 24.89
CA SER A 885 -52.22 -25.59 25.57
C SER A 885 -51.18 -25.80 26.67
N SER A 886 -51.67 -25.87 27.90
CA SER A 886 -50.93 -26.15 29.11
C SER A 886 -50.28 -27.54 29.07
N HIS A 887 -48.95 -27.61 29.02
CA HIS A 887 -48.18 -28.73 29.54
C HIS A 887 -46.93 -28.17 30.25
N THR A 888 -46.91 -28.34 31.57
CA THR A 888 -45.79 -28.03 32.44
C THR A 888 -44.67 -29.05 32.23
N THR A 889 -43.59 -28.64 31.58
CA THR A 889 -42.29 -29.30 31.67
C THR A 889 -41.25 -28.26 32.09
N ASN A 890 -40.69 -28.44 33.29
CA ASN A 890 -39.53 -27.71 33.76
C ASN A 890 -38.37 -27.93 32.79
N SER A 891 -38.07 -26.92 31.97
CA SER A 891 -36.86 -26.83 31.16
C SER A 891 -36.15 -25.53 31.50
N THR A 892 -35.48 -25.52 32.65
CA THR A 892 -34.43 -24.55 32.95
C THR A 892 -33.18 -24.95 32.17
N THR A 893 -33.02 -24.42 30.97
CA THR A 893 -31.74 -24.36 30.25
C THR A 893 -31.58 -22.99 29.61
N THR A 894 -31.45 -21.95 30.44
CA THR A 894 -30.70 -20.75 30.08
C THR A 894 -29.21 -21.12 30.20
N PRO A 895 -28.39 -21.05 29.12
CA PRO A 895 -26.96 -21.26 29.25
C PRO A 895 -26.39 -20.18 30.17
N SER A 896 -25.71 -20.57 31.24
CA SER A 896 -25.08 -19.64 32.18
C SER A 896 -24.03 -18.80 31.46
N THR A 897 -24.26 -17.50 31.30
CA THR A 897 -23.33 -16.62 30.59
C THR A 897 -22.10 -16.36 31.46
N SER A 898 -20.96 -16.95 31.08
CA SER A 898 -19.63 -16.68 31.65
C SER A 898 -19.12 -15.25 31.39
N TRP A 899 -19.85 -14.45 30.63
CA TRP A 899 -19.57 -13.04 30.34
C TRP A 899 -19.94 -12.15 31.52
N THR A 900 -19.08 -11.18 31.84
CA THR A 900 -19.32 -10.19 32.90
C THR A 900 -19.17 -8.78 32.36
N LEU A 901 -19.81 -7.79 32.99
CA LEU A 901 -19.62 -6.39 32.60
C LEU A 901 -18.29 -5.87 33.16
N ARG A 902 -17.40 -5.44 32.28
CA ARG A 902 -16.10 -4.87 32.65
C ARG A 902 -15.58 -3.98 31.54
N ASN A 903 -15.24 -2.74 31.86
CA ASN A 903 -14.78 -1.77 30.88
C ASN A 903 -13.24 -1.80 30.73
N PRO A 904 -12.69 -1.89 29.50
CA PRO A 904 -11.26 -1.98 29.25
C PRO A 904 -10.48 -0.69 29.60
N LEU A 905 -11.13 0.47 29.64
CA LEU A 905 -10.53 1.77 29.97
C LEU A 905 -10.45 1.95 31.50
N THR A 906 -11.54 1.67 32.23
CA THR A 906 -11.60 1.93 33.67
C THR A 906 -11.00 0.79 34.50
N SER A 907 -11.33 -0.46 34.13
CA SER A 907 -11.06 -1.63 34.95
C SER A 907 -10.01 -2.57 34.34
N GLY A 908 -10.00 -2.75 33.02
CA GLY A 908 -9.07 -3.66 32.32
C GLY A 908 -9.03 -5.07 32.91
N ILE A 909 -7.85 -5.69 32.91
CA ILE A 909 -7.57 -6.95 33.60
C ILE A 909 -6.56 -6.73 34.74
N PRO A 910 -6.75 -7.33 35.93
CA PRO A 910 -5.98 -7.02 37.13
C PRO A 910 -4.69 -7.84 37.30
N THR A 911 -4.49 -8.87 36.47
CA THR A 911 -3.36 -9.81 36.55
C THR A 911 -2.85 -10.10 35.13
N PRO A 912 -1.63 -10.65 34.97
CA PRO A 912 -1.16 -11.14 33.69
C PRO A 912 -2.12 -12.17 33.10
N GLY A 913 -2.29 -12.15 31.79
CA GLY A 913 -3.23 -13.00 31.07
C GLY A 913 -3.84 -12.26 29.88
N VAL A 914 -4.91 -12.80 29.32
CA VAL A 914 -5.59 -12.21 28.17
C VAL A 914 -7.08 -12.04 28.46
N GLY A 915 -7.55 -10.80 28.39
CA GLY A 915 -8.98 -10.48 28.47
C GLY A 915 -9.56 -10.22 27.08
N PHE A 916 -10.79 -10.67 26.83
CA PHE A 916 -11.55 -10.29 25.64
C PHE A 916 -12.71 -9.38 26.03
N PHE A 917 -12.76 -8.20 25.43
CA PHE A 917 -13.76 -7.16 25.68
C PHE A 917 -14.57 -6.92 24.41
N LYS A 918 -15.88 -6.80 24.51
CA LYS A 918 -16.77 -6.60 23.37
C LYS A 918 -17.88 -5.61 23.68
N THR A 919 -18.18 -4.73 22.75
CA THR A 919 -19.30 -3.78 22.83
C THR A 919 -19.92 -3.54 21.45
N GLN A 920 -21.04 -2.82 21.42
CA GLN A 920 -21.73 -2.40 20.20
C GLN A 920 -22.09 -0.92 20.27
N PHE A 921 -22.13 -0.27 19.11
CA PHE A 921 -22.60 1.11 18.96
C PHE A 921 -23.17 1.32 17.56
N GLU A 922 -24.00 2.34 17.40
CA GLU A 922 -24.53 2.72 16.09
C GLU A 922 -23.78 3.95 15.54
N LEU A 923 -23.69 4.02 14.22
CA LEU A 923 -23.29 5.22 13.50
C LEU A 923 -24.44 5.67 12.59
N HIS A 924 -24.52 6.99 12.41
CA HIS A 924 -25.50 7.66 11.55
C HIS A 924 -24.78 8.75 10.75
N VAL A 925 -23.95 8.36 9.79
CA VAL A 925 -23.28 9.27 8.86
C VAL A 925 -24.22 9.58 7.69
N PRO A 926 -24.53 10.85 7.39
CA PRO A 926 -25.46 11.18 6.31
C PRO A 926 -24.91 10.81 4.92
N ASP A 927 -25.82 10.45 4.00
CA ASP A 927 -25.48 10.21 2.59
C ASP A 927 -24.77 11.42 1.95
N GLY A 928 -23.85 11.14 1.03
CA GLY A 928 -23.06 12.17 0.33
C GLY A 928 -21.92 12.75 1.17
N TRP A 929 -21.54 12.09 2.28
CA TRP A 929 -20.38 12.43 3.07
C TRP A 929 -19.36 11.28 3.09
N ASP A 930 -18.11 11.59 2.75
CA ASP A 930 -16.96 10.74 3.06
C ASP A 930 -16.36 11.23 4.38
N VAL A 931 -16.41 10.36 5.39
CA VAL A 931 -15.94 10.67 6.74
C VAL A 931 -14.96 9.58 7.15
N PRO A 932 -13.69 9.63 6.72
CA PRO A 932 -12.72 8.63 7.14
C PRO A 932 -12.57 8.64 8.66
N MET A 933 -12.69 7.49 9.32
CA MET A 933 -12.58 7.35 10.77
C MET A 933 -11.47 6.38 11.17
N GLY A 934 -10.89 6.59 12.36
CA GLY A 934 -9.94 5.66 12.95
C GLY A 934 -10.15 5.50 14.45
N PHE A 935 -9.77 4.33 14.96
CA PHE A 935 -9.72 4.06 16.39
C PHE A 935 -8.38 4.54 16.95
N VAL A 936 -8.44 5.41 17.97
CA VAL A 936 -7.25 6.04 18.55
C VAL A 936 -7.01 5.48 19.94
N PHE A 937 -5.82 4.89 20.14
CA PHE A 937 -5.28 4.55 21.45
C PHE A 937 -4.44 5.71 21.97
N ASN A 938 -4.94 6.38 23.00
CA ASN A 938 -4.26 7.52 23.58
C ASN A 938 -3.14 7.04 24.52
N ALA A 939 -2.00 7.74 24.51
CA ALA A 939 -0.89 7.41 25.40
C ALA A 939 -1.18 7.85 26.84
N SER A 940 -0.82 7.03 27.83
CA SER A 940 -0.84 7.46 29.24
C SER A 940 0.07 8.67 29.43
N ALA A 941 -0.42 9.74 30.06
CA ALA A 941 0.26 11.03 30.27
C ALA A 941 1.56 10.96 31.12
N THR A 942 2.07 9.77 31.43
CA THR A 942 3.26 9.55 32.26
C THR A 942 4.59 9.55 31.49
N ALA A 943 4.58 9.74 30.17
CA ALA A 943 5.81 9.87 29.38
C ALA A 943 6.28 11.35 29.33
N THR A 944 6.96 11.82 30.38
CA THR A 944 7.72 13.07 30.30
C THR A 944 8.91 12.90 29.35
N ALA A 945 8.85 13.53 28.18
CA ALA A 945 9.97 13.63 27.26
C ALA A 945 11.09 14.45 27.90
N THR A 946 12.09 13.80 28.49
CA THR A 946 13.33 14.46 28.91
C THR A 946 14.19 14.71 27.67
N ALA A 947 14.03 15.89 27.08
CA ALA A 947 14.88 16.36 25.98
C ALA A 947 16.21 16.87 26.53
N ASN A 948 17.22 16.00 26.68
CA ASN A 948 18.59 16.46 26.86
C ASN A 948 19.17 16.86 25.50
N LYS A 949 19.32 18.18 25.30
CA LYS A 949 20.10 18.77 24.21
C LYS A 949 21.58 18.47 24.45
N THR A 950 22.15 17.52 23.71
CA THR A 950 23.50 17.59 23.10
C THR A 950 23.85 16.25 22.43
N THR A 951 24.43 16.32 21.24
CA THR A 951 25.01 15.25 20.41
C THR A 951 24.09 14.31 19.60
N SER A 952 24.58 13.96 18.42
CA SER A 952 23.93 13.35 17.25
C SER A 952 23.69 11.85 17.37
N GLU A 953 23.06 11.40 18.45
CA GLU A 953 22.66 10.00 18.62
C GLU A 953 21.20 9.77 18.21
N LYS A 954 20.94 8.61 17.60
CA LYS A 954 19.62 8.14 17.14
C LYS A 954 18.54 8.47 18.18
N ARG A 955 17.59 9.34 17.83
CA ARG A 955 16.40 9.63 18.65
C ARG A 955 15.46 8.43 18.65
N THR A 956 15.76 7.42 19.47
CA THR A 956 14.72 6.48 19.93
C THR A 956 13.81 7.23 20.91
N MET A 957 12.57 7.50 20.52
CA MET A 957 11.51 7.85 21.47
C MET A 957 11.25 6.62 22.36
N LYS A 958 12.06 6.44 23.41
CA LYS A 958 11.72 5.50 24.48
C LYS A 958 10.48 6.04 25.19
N ARG A 959 9.30 5.48 24.90
CA ARG A 959 8.14 5.57 25.79
C ARG A 959 8.48 4.80 27.07
N GLY A 960 9.24 5.44 27.97
CA GLY A 960 9.51 4.93 29.30
C GLY A 960 8.34 5.22 30.24
N GLY A 961 7.88 4.20 30.97
CA GLY A 961 7.02 4.36 32.16
C GLY A 961 5.54 3.98 32.04
N GLY A 962 5.14 3.16 31.06
CA GLY A 962 3.78 2.60 30.96
C GLY A 962 3.74 1.09 31.19
N SER A 963 2.57 0.55 31.54
CA SER A 963 2.33 -0.90 31.62
C SER A 963 2.55 -1.58 30.26
N ASN A 964 3.17 -2.75 30.25
CA ASN A 964 3.38 -3.58 29.06
C ASN A 964 2.11 -4.38 28.76
N TYR A 965 1.49 -4.08 27.61
CA TYR A 965 0.35 -4.83 27.12
C TYR A 965 0.23 -4.71 25.61
N ARG A 966 -0.51 -5.67 25.04
CA ARG A 966 -0.84 -5.75 23.62
C ARG A 966 -2.33 -5.79 23.42
N VAL A 967 -2.79 -5.19 22.33
CA VAL A 967 -4.20 -5.18 21.93
C VAL A 967 -4.36 -5.64 20.50
N GLN A 968 -5.35 -6.50 20.25
CA GLN A 968 -5.90 -6.70 18.90
C GLN A 968 -7.25 -6.01 18.83
N LEU A 969 -7.44 -5.17 17.81
CA LEU A 969 -8.68 -4.45 17.52
C LEU A 969 -9.48 -5.23 16.47
N PHE A 970 -10.71 -5.61 16.79
CA PHE A 970 -11.65 -6.19 15.84
C PHE A 970 -12.82 -5.24 15.62
N VAL A 971 -13.17 -5.00 14.35
CA VAL A 971 -14.34 -4.21 13.94
C VAL A 971 -15.19 -5.05 13.00
N ASN A 972 -16.42 -5.34 13.41
CA ASN A 972 -17.34 -6.23 12.70
C ASN A 972 -16.70 -7.58 12.32
N GLY A 973 -15.83 -8.08 13.20
CA GLY A 973 -15.10 -9.33 13.06
C GLY A 973 -13.76 -9.25 12.30
N PHE A 974 -13.46 -8.14 11.63
CA PHE A 974 -12.17 -7.95 10.97
C PHE A 974 -11.14 -7.43 11.97
N GLN A 975 -9.98 -8.10 12.08
CA GLN A 975 -8.84 -7.60 12.84
C GLN A 975 -8.22 -6.41 12.08
N PHE A 976 -8.28 -5.21 12.64
CA PHE A 976 -7.84 -3.95 12.01
C PHE A 976 -6.77 -3.20 12.82
N GLY A 977 -6.15 -3.85 13.79
CA GLY A 977 -5.07 -3.27 14.56
C GLY A 977 -4.39 -4.24 15.51
N LYS A 978 -3.07 -4.33 15.40
CA LYS A 978 -2.21 -4.73 16.52
C LYS A 978 -1.61 -3.49 17.18
N TYR A 979 -2.00 -3.22 18.42
CA TYR A 979 -1.44 -2.13 19.23
C TYR A 979 -0.49 -2.70 20.28
N VAL A 980 0.77 -2.26 20.27
CA VAL A 980 1.81 -2.68 21.22
C VAL A 980 2.25 -1.47 22.03
N ASN A 981 1.69 -1.31 23.23
CA ASN A 981 1.78 -0.07 24.00
C ASN A 981 3.23 0.36 24.31
N ASN A 982 4.09 -0.60 24.60
CA ASN A 982 5.50 -0.38 24.96
C ASN A 982 6.43 -0.18 23.75
N LEU A 983 5.94 -0.40 22.52
CA LEU A 983 6.76 -0.40 21.31
C LEU A 983 6.30 0.64 20.28
N GLY A 984 5.00 0.68 19.96
CA GLY A 984 4.46 1.56 18.91
C GLY A 984 5.00 1.22 17.51
N PRO A 985 4.99 2.18 16.55
CA PRO A 985 4.63 3.59 16.72
C PRO A 985 3.13 3.88 16.61
N GLN A 986 2.35 2.98 15.99
CA GLN A 986 0.97 3.24 15.61
C GLN A 986 0.03 3.42 16.82
N THR A 987 -0.73 4.52 16.82
CA THR A 987 -1.79 4.81 17.80
C THR A 987 -3.14 5.09 17.17
N ASN A 988 -3.19 5.46 15.88
CA ASN A 988 -4.42 5.63 15.11
C ASN A 988 -4.56 4.47 14.13
N PHE A 989 -5.72 3.82 14.12
CA PHE A 989 -6.04 2.67 13.29
C PHE A 989 -7.24 3.02 12.42
N PRO A 990 -7.02 3.56 11.19
CA PRO A 990 -8.09 3.85 10.25
C PRO A 990 -8.88 2.59 9.90
N VAL A 991 -10.21 2.69 9.85
CA VAL A 991 -11.08 1.59 9.42
C VAL A 991 -12.03 2.13 8.36
N PRO A 992 -12.03 1.57 7.15
CA PRO A 992 -12.79 2.13 6.04
C PRO A 992 -14.30 1.93 6.21
N GLN A 993 -15.10 2.83 5.63
CA GLN A 993 -16.51 2.60 5.35
C GLN A 993 -16.69 1.28 4.60
N GLY A 994 -17.75 0.55 4.92
CA GLY A 994 -18.00 -0.82 4.46
C GLY A 994 -17.54 -1.84 5.49
N ILE A 995 -16.36 -1.66 6.10
CA ILE A 995 -16.00 -2.43 7.30
C ILE A 995 -16.73 -1.84 8.51
N LEU A 996 -16.64 -0.53 8.68
CA LEU A 996 -17.58 0.21 9.53
C LEU A 996 -18.90 0.37 8.78
N ASN A 997 -19.99 -0.01 9.43
CA ASN A 997 -21.34 0.31 8.99
C ASN A 997 -21.66 1.76 9.39
N TYR A 998 -21.66 2.67 8.42
CA TYR A 998 -21.84 4.10 8.68
C TYR A 998 -23.28 4.49 9.02
N ASN A 999 -24.24 3.60 8.73
CA ASN A 999 -25.66 3.82 8.95
C ASN A 999 -26.28 2.59 9.64
N GLY A 1000 -25.71 2.21 10.78
CA GLY A 1000 -26.22 1.09 11.56
C GLY A 1000 -25.27 0.58 12.64
N LEU A 1001 -25.58 -0.62 13.12
CA LEU A 1001 -24.90 -1.25 14.25
C LEU A 1001 -23.50 -1.74 13.87
N ASN A 1002 -22.53 -1.42 14.73
CA ASN A 1002 -21.17 -1.89 14.68
C ASN A 1002 -20.85 -2.67 15.95
N THR A 1003 -20.06 -3.73 15.80
CA THR A 1003 -19.48 -4.50 16.90
C THR A 1003 -17.99 -4.23 16.95
N VAL A 1004 -17.49 -3.83 18.12
CA VAL A 1004 -16.05 -3.69 18.37
C VAL A 1004 -15.64 -4.65 19.48
N ALA A 1005 -14.53 -5.34 19.24
CA ALA A 1005 -13.92 -6.21 20.23
C ALA A 1005 -12.42 -5.93 20.38
N LEU A 1006 -11.91 -6.12 21.59
CA LEU A 1006 -10.52 -5.90 21.97
C LEU A 1006 -10.02 -7.12 22.74
N THR A 1007 -8.90 -7.71 22.30
CA THR A 1007 -8.12 -8.61 23.17
C THR A 1007 -7.11 -7.76 23.92
N ILE A 1008 -7.03 -7.81 25.24
CA ILE A 1008 -5.96 -7.14 26.02
C ILE A 1008 -5.09 -8.21 26.66
N TRP A 1009 -3.85 -8.33 26.19
CA TRP A 1009 -2.83 -9.19 26.77
C TRP A 1009 -1.97 -8.37 27.73
N ALA A 1010 -2.13 -8.59 29.04
CA ALA A 1010 -1.30 -8.00 30.08
C ALA A 1010 -0.04 -8.83 30.29
N LEU A 1011 1.12 -8.19 30.16
CA LEU A 1011 2.42 -8.82 30.31
C LEU A 1011 2.99 -8.65 31.72
N ASP A 1012 2.57 -7.59 32.42
CA ASP A 1012 3.04 -7.22 33.77
C ASP A 1012 2.16 -7.82 34.88
N LEU A 1013 2.77 -8.04 36.05
CA LEU A 1013 2.08 -8.55 37.25
C LEU A 1013 0.91 -7.68 37.73
N SER A 1014 0.91 -6.38 37.42
CA SER A 1014 -0.16 -5.45 37.76
C SER A 1014 -1.40 -5.56 36.86
N GLY A 1015 -1.37 -6.44 35.84
CA GLY A 1015 -2.39 -6.45 34.80
C GLY A 1015 -2.26 -5.26 33.84
N ALA A 1016 -3.32 -4.98 33.08
CA ALA A 1016 -3.34 -3.91 32.09
C ALA A 1016 -4.74 -3.33 31.88
N ARG A 1017 -4.80 -2.04 31.55
CA ARG A 1017 -6.00 -1.31 31.12
C ARG A 1017 -5.63 -0.23 30.12
N LEU A 1018 -6.59 0.23 29.32
CA LEU A 1018 -6.41 1.30 28.33
C LEU A 1018 -6.47 2.70 29.00
N SER A 1019 -5.58 2.95 29.96
CA SER A 1019 -5.63 4.15 30.82
C SER A 1019 -5.41 5.47 30.09
N GLY A 1020 -4.80 5.45 28.91
CA GLY A 1020 -4.64 6.66 28.11
C GLY A 1020 -5.91 7.06 27.36
N GLY A 1021 -6.83 6.11 27.12
CA GLY A 1021 -8.08 6.32 26.39
C GLY A 1021 -8.18 5.49 25.11
N PHE A 1022 -9.42 5.30 24.64
CA PHE A 1022 -9.76 4.63 23.40
C PHE A 1022 -11.00 5.31 22.81
N GLU A 1023 -10.88 5.87 21.62
CA GLU A 1023 -11.93 6.66 20.96
C GLU A 1023 -12.04 6.33 19.47
N LEU A 1024 -13.23 6.52 18.89
CA LEU A 1024 -13.44 6.55 17.44
C LEU A 1024 -13.43 8.01 17.01
N ARG A 1025 -12.56 8.36 16.06
CA ARG A 1025 -12.35 9.76 15.65
C ARG A 1025 -12.45 9.91 14.13
N PRO A 1026 -13.26 10.85 13.61
CA PRO A 1026 -13.18 11.31 12.24
C PRO A 1026 -11.84 11.96 11.99
N ASN A 1027 -11.12 11.49 10.97
CA ASN A 1027 -9.89 12.11 10.50
C ASN A 1027 -10.18 13.27 9.54
N ALA A 1028 -11.34 13.25 8.86
CA ALA A 1028 -11.85 14.34 8.01
C ALA A 1028 -13.37 14.25 7.84
N THR A 1029 -13.98 15.35 7.39
CA THR A 1029 -15.37 15.42 6.93
C THR A 1029 -15.40 16.04 5.55
N ILE A 1030 -15.80 15.27 4.55
CA ILE A 1030 -15.76 15.65 3.14
C ILE A 1030 -17.16 15.48 2.56
N LYS A 1031 -17.71 16.54 1.96
CA LYS A 1031 -18.94 16.41 1.18
C LYS A 1031 -18.55 15.85 -0.18
N SER A 1032 -18.98 14.62 -0.46
CA SER A 1032 -18.48 13.83 -1.58
C SER A 1032 -19.57 13.61 -2.63
N GLY A 1033 -19.15 13.64 -3.90
CA GLY A 1033 -19.98 13.18 -5.02
C GLY A 1033 -19.88 11.68 -5.25
N TYR A 1034 -18.95 11.01 -4.58
CA TYR A 1034 -18.86 9.58 -4.56
C TYR A 1034 -19.89 9.01 -3.57
N GLN A 1035 -20.64 8.02 -4.03
CA GLN A 1035 -21.62 7.29 -3.24
C GLN A 1035 -21.14 5.87 -3.09
N PHE A 1036 -20.97 5.43 -1.84
CA PHE A 1036 -20.59 4.05 -1.56
C PHE A 1036 -21.75 3.12 -1.98
N PRO A 1037 -21.50 2.08 -2.82
CA PRO A 1037 -22.57 1.34 -3.48
C PRO A 1037 -23.43 0.48 -2.52
N SER A 1038 -22.91 0.13 -1.34
CA SER A 1038 -23.67 -0.59 -0.29
C SER A 1038 -23.02 -0.37 1.07
N ASP A 1039 -23.77 0.01 2.12
CA ASP A 1039 -23.18 0.48 3.38
C ASP A 1039 -22.26 -0.49 4.14
N VAL A 1040 -22.31 -1.80 3.88
CA VAL A 1040 -21.54 -2.81 4.62
C VAL A 1040 -21.02 -3.93 3.71
N VAL A 1041 -19.74 -4.27 3.89
CA VAL A 1041 -19.14 -5.50 3.37
C VAL A 1041 -19.93 -6.68 3.92
N ALA A 1042 -20.48 -7.51 3.03
CA ALA A 1042 -21.23 -8.69 3.44
C ALA A 1042 -20.34 -9.60 4.31
N ALA A 1043 -20.68 -9.68 5.59
CA ALA A 1043 -19.93 -10.44 6.58
C ALA A 1043 -20.88 -11.42 7.30
N PRO A 1044 -20.62 -12.74 7.26
CA PRO A 1044 -21.45 -13.71 7.95
C PRO A 1044 -21.58 -13.39 9.44
N GLN A 1045 -22.79 -13.61 9.97
CA GLN A 1045 -23.03 -13.62 11.40
C GLN A 1045 -22.37 -14.86 12.03
N TRP A 1046 -22.05 -14.75 13.31
CA TRP A 1046 -21.48 -15.86 14.04
C TRP A 1046 -22.43 -17.05 14.11
N THR A 1047 -21.84 -18.24 14.02
CA THR A 1047 -22.47 -19.50 14.36
C THR A 1047 -21.57 -20.25 15.32
N GLU A 1048 -22.16 -21.07 16.19
CA GLU A 1048 -21.40 -21.89 17.12
C GLU A 1048 -20.43 -22.81 16.36
N ARG A 1049 -19.15 -22.75 16.73
CA ARG A 1049 -18.09 -23.52 16.06
C ARG A 1049 -17.99 -24.90 16.68
N LEU A 1050 -18.41 -25.91 15.93
CA LEU A 1050 -18.33 -27.30 16.34
C LEU A 1050 -16.88 -27.68 16.72
N ARG A 1051 -16.70 -28.30 17.89
CA ARG A 1051 -15.39 -28.72 18.44
C ARG A 1051 -14.37 -27.60 18.64
N ALA A 1052 -14.80 -26.34 18.73
CA ALA A 1052 -13.95 -25.28 19.22
C ALA A 1052 -13.50 -25.55 20.67
N TYR A 1053 -12.30 -25.09 21.01
CA TYR A 1053 -11.64 -25.32 22.30
C TYR A 1053 -10.89 -24.09 22.78
#